data_AF-A0AB74KHV3-F1
#
_entry.id   AF-A0AB74KHV3-F1
#
_cell.length_a   1.000
_cell.length_b   1.000
_cell.length_c   1.000
_cell.angle_alpha   90.00
_cell.angle_beta   90.00
_cell.angle_gamma   90.00
#
_symmetry.space_group_name_H-M   'P 1'
#
loop_
_entity.id
_entity.type
_entity.pdbx_description
1 polymer ?
#
loop_
_entity_poly.entity_id
_entity_poly.type
_entity_poly.pdbx_seq_one_letter_code
_entity_poly.pdbx_strand_id
1 'polypeptide(L)'
;MSSVEDLPSSKLGTKEHWDEVYEREVENFEEIGEEGEVWFGEDSVEKMIDWALDNVPSEESGPTVLDMGTGNGHLLFELVSNGYQGKYLKGVDYSPASVKLSNQIAKSKGDNFEEVAFDVVDVLDKQQISNLGQWDVVMDKGTFDAICLSVGSNRLLYAQQAAELVKKGGKLLITSCNFTEEEVKSTFEADMKFKDIRSAFSSLDYNVSPKSTIDKLKQHKWRKFDIQWAIYFLIALPSFIMMSIPIPVIKWLIPLTYFGLIATPVTSQFFFPATPILVWLLTFFCARFIPTPVRPTINVTILPTLESVWYGANISNLVTTHRHWILDVIAWFPYGLVHYVVPFVIAAIAWVYAPAKGAANRNGHKPYSALQFWGLVFGIMNIIGVIVQVSFPCAPPWYELLYGLLPADYSIPGSPAGLARIDELMHSHSYSSAFGASPLVFGAFPSLHAGSATVEALFMSHFFPKFKAFYWAYVGWLYWATMYLSHHYLVDAVAGACLATACFYILLPEHLRDPQGLPSNADIGKEKILPMSSVRSSNIGHRRIWSAAADSEFALDDLPSQLDSPLDGQNQSHLNLLPDSESRSSSISHANSAVHSRSQTPNKQPNQAPRISSSENHQEHPEEEILFDNEQNSPSTSSHTSRIEKHVL
;
A
#
# COMPACT_ATOMS: atom_id res chain seq x y z
N MET A 1 -12.00 7.57 9.23
CA MET A 1 -11.65 9.00 9.31
C MET A 1 -12.96 9.74 9.42
N SER A 2 -13.20 10.42 10.54
CA SER A 2 -14.32 11.36 10.66
C SER A 2 -14.15 12.46 9.62
N SER A 3 -15.23 12.85 8.97
CA SER A 3 -15.25 14.07 8.16
C SER A 3 -14.95 15.24 9.09
N VAL A 4 -13.97 16.08 8.75
CA VAL A 4 -13.76 17.33 9.50
C VAL A 4 -14.99 18.20 9.23
N GLU A 5 -15.79 18.48 10.25
CA GLU A 5 -16.98 19.31 10.12
C GLU A 5 -16.58 20.76 9.82
N ASP A 6 -17.47 21.49 9.13
CA ASP A 6 -17.28 22.92 8.90
C ASP A 6 -17.76 23.68 10.14
N LEU A 7 -17.01 24.72 10.53
CA LEU A 7 -17.35 25.54 11.67
C LEU A 7 -18.56 26.44 11.35
N PRO A 8 -19.38 26.81 12.36
CA PRO A 8 -20.41 27.81 12.15
C PRO A 8 -19.78 29.16 11.82
N SER A 9 -20.39 29.90 10.90
CA SER A 9 -19.90 31.23 10.51
C SER A 9 -19.91 32.20 11.71
N SER A 10 -18.91 33.06 11.80
CA SER A 10 -18.73 34.05 12.88
C SER A 10 -18.40 35.44 12.33
N LYS A 11 -18.53 36.48 13.17
CA LYS A 11 -18.07 37.85 12.84
C LYS A 11 -16.58 37.85 12.45
N LEU A 12 -15.78 36.98 13.05
CA LEU A 12 -14.35 36.83 12.73
C LEU A 12 -14.06 36.31 11.31
N GLY A 13 -15.05 35.75 10.62
CA GLY A 13 -14.92 35.31 9.23
C GLY A 13 -15.43 36.32 8.21
N THR A 14 -15.71 37.57 8.62
CA THR A 14 -16.25 38.62 7.73
C THR A 14 -15.20 39.67 7.43
N LYS A 15 -15.12 40.08 6.16
CA LYS A 15 -14.18 41.13 5.73
C LYS A 15 -14.47 42.46 6.42
N GLU A 16 -15.76 42.78 6.61
CA GLU A 16 -16.20 44.01 7.26
C GLU A 16 -15.65 44.13 8.68
N HIS A 17 -15.61 43.02 9.43
CA HIS A 17 -15.04 43.04 10.78
C HIS A 17 -13.55 43.38 10.78
N TRP A 18 -12.79 42.79 9.86
CA TRP A 18 -11.35 42.99 9.77
C TRP A 18 -11.00 44.37 9.24
N ASP A 19 -11.75 44.89 8.26
CA ASP A 19 -11.61 46.28 7.83
C ASP A 19 -11.83 47.26 9.01
N GLU A 20 -12.89 47.07 9.82
CA GLU A 20 -13.16 47.89 11.02
C GLU A 20 -12.01 47.84 12.04
N VAL A 21 -11.39 46.67 12.23
CA VAL A 21 -10.26 46.49 13.16
C VAL A 21 -9.03 47.22 12.64
N TYR A 22 -8.64 46.98 11.38
CA TYR A 22 -7.44 47.56 10.80
C TYR A 22 -7.56 49.08 10.58
N GLU A 23 -8.74 49.60 10.26
CA GLU A 23 -8.97 51.05 10.20
C GLU A 23 -8.69 51.74 11.55
N ARG A 24 -9.16 51.13 12.65
CA ARG A 24 -8.87 51.63 14.00
C ARG A 24 -7.39 51.50 14.37
N GLU A 25 -6.73 50.42 13.96
CA GLU A 25 -5.29 50.24 14.23
C GLU A 25 -4.43 51.25 13.45
N VAL A 26 -4.82 51.60 12.22
CA VAL A 26 -4.20 52.69 11.46
C VAL A 26 -4.33 54.03 12.20
N GLU A 27 -5.52 54.35 12.73
CA GLU A 27 -5.72 55.58 13.52
C GLU A 27 -4.85 55.56 14.78
N ASN A 28 -4.84 54.44 15.53
CA ASN A 28 -4.02 54.30 16.73
C ASN A 28 -2.52 54.43 16.43
N PHE A 29 -2.04 53.84 15.33
CA PHE A 29 -0.64 53.95 14.93
C PHE A 29 -0.27 55.40 14.58
N GLU A 30 -1.13 56.11 13.85
CA GLU A 30 -0.91 57.52 13.49
C GLU A 30 -0.95 58.46 14.70
N GLU A 31 -1.78 58.18 15.71
CA GLU A 31 -1.94 59.03 16.90
C GLU A 31 -0.92 58.74 18.02
N ILE A 32 -0.69 57.46 18.33
CA ILE A 32 0.07 57.04 19.51
C ILE A 32 1.19 56.02 19.21
N GLY A 33 1.33 55.58 17.95
CA GLY A 33 2.39 54.65 17.53
C GLY A 33 2.17 53.19 17.95
N GLU A 34 0.94 52.80 18.28
CA GLU A 34 0.58 51.41 18.62
C GLU A 34 0.49 50.55 17.34
N GLU A 35 1.25 49.46 17.26
CA GLU A 35 1.40 48.64 16.03
C GLU A 35 0.24 47.63 15.80
N GLY A 36 -0.83 47.69 16.58
CA GLY A 36 -1.99 46.79 16.48
C GLY A 36 -1.85 45.47 17.24
N GLU A 37 -2.90 44.64 17.19
CA GLU A 37 -2.98 43.39 17.95
C GLU A 37 -2.26 42.22 17.25
N VAL A 38 -1.45 41.47 18.02
CA VAL A 38 -0.85 40.22 17.55
C VAL A 38 -1.79 39.05 17.82
N TRP A 39 -2.56 38.66 16.80
CA TRP A 39 -3.46 37.52 16.89
C TRP A 39 -2.73 36.20 17.21
N PHE A 40 -3.31 35.39 18.11
CA PHE A 40 -2.69 34.18 18.71
C PHE A 40 -1.45 34.40 19.56
N GLY A 41 -1.10 35.66 19.87
CA GLY A 41 -0.02 36.01 20.79
C GLY A 41 1.39 35.77 20.24
N GLU A 42 2.36 36.38 20.91
CA GLU A 42 3.78 36.36 20.52
C GLU A 42 4.39 34.94 20.59
N ASP A 43 3.94 34.09 21.52
CA ASP A 43 4.37 32.68 21.62
C ASP A 43 4.21 31.89 20.30
N SER A 44 3.17 32.20 19.52
CA SER A 44 2.91 31.54 18.23
C SER A 44 3.89 32.02 17.16
N VAL A 45 4.23 33.31 17.19
CA VAL A 45 5.21 33.95 16.31
C VAL A 45 6.58 33.37 16.60
N GLU A 46 7.04 33.38 17.85
CA GLU A 46 8.34 32.84 18.27
C GLU A 46 8.55 31.40 17.75
N LYS A 47 7.57 30.51 17.94
CA LYS A 47 7.63 29.13 17.45
C LYS A 47 7.74 29.03 15.93
N MET A 48 7.03 29.88 15.19
CA MET A 48 7.13 29.91 13.72
C MET A 48 8.49 30.42 13.25
N ILE A 49 9.04 31.44 13.94
CA ILE A 49 10.36 32.00 13.66
C ILE A 49 11.46 30.98 13.96
N ASP A 50 11.46 30.36 15.14
CA ASP A 50 12.43 29.33 15.52
C ASP A 50 12.45 28.18 14.50
N TRP A 51 11.26 27.71 14.12
CA TRP A 51 11.15 26.68 13.10
C TRP A 51 11.74 27.13 11.76
N ALA A 52 11.47 28.36 11.34
CA ALA A 52 11.96 28.90 10.07
C ALA A 52 13.49 29.04 10.07
N LEU A 53 14.08 29.49 11.17
CA LEU A 53 15.53 29.61 11.33
C LEU A 53 16.23 28.24 11.27
N ASP A 54 15.66 27.23 11.92
CA ASP A 54 16.24 25.88 11.97
C ASP A 54 16.13 25.13 10.64
N ASN A 55 15.07 25.36 9.88
CA ASN A 55 14.73 24.55 8.71
C ASN A 55 14.99 25.24 7.37
N VAL A 56 15.05 26.57 7.34
CA VAL A 56 15.17 27.37 6.12
C VAL A 56 16.11 28.57 6.32
N PRO A 57 17.40 28.34 6.64
CA PRO A 57 18.32 29.42 7.00
C PRO A 57 18.57 30.40 5.84
N SER A 58 18.79 31.67 6.20
CA SER A 58 18.99 32.77 5.25
C SER A 58 20.43 32.83 4.70
N GLU A 59 20.88 31.83 3.94
CA GLU A 59 22.19 31.91 3.27
C GLU A 59 22.14 32.63 1.91
N GLU A 60 23.17 33.44 1.62
CA GLU A 60 23.51 34.38 0.51
C GLU A 60 22.38 35.02 -0.36
N SER A 61 21.32 34.31 -0.68
CA SER A 61 20.12 34.82 -1.37
C SER A 61 18.80 34.66 -0.60
N GLY A 62 18.77 33.97 0.55
CA GLY A 62 17.59 33.80 1.41
C GLY A 62 16.40 33.06 0.76
N PRO A 63 15.58 32.31 1.51
CA PRO A 63 14.33 31.79 0.98
C PRO A 63 13.33 32.93 0.71
N THR A 64 12.53 32.80 -0.34
CA THR A 64 11.36 33.68 -0.55
C THR A 64 10.23 33.27 0.38
N VAL A 65 9.73 34.21 1.19
CA VAL A 65 8.67 33.97 2.18
C VAL A 65 7.44 34.80 1.86
N LEU A 66 6.27 34.14 1.87
CA LEU A 66 4.97 34.78 1.75
C LEU A 66 4.16 34.57 3.03
N ASP A 67 3.63 35.65 3.60
CA ASP A 67 2.69 35.61 4.74
C ASP A 67 1.25 35.88 4.25
N MET A 68 0.37 34.89 4.43
CA MET A 68 -1.03 34.93 3.99
C MET A 68 -1.92 35.47 5.11
N GLY A 69 -2.55 36.63 4.87
CA GLY A 69 -3.31 37.38 5.88
C GLY A 69 -2.35 38.01 6.89
N THR A 70 -1.48 38.87 6.39
CA THR A 70 -0.35 39.42 7.14
C THR A 70 -0.77 40.37 8.27
N GLY A 71 -2.00 40.90 8.23
CA GLY A 71 -2.51 41.83 9.24
C GLY A 71 -1.62 43.07 9.36
N ASN A 72 -1.05 43.30 10.54
CA ASN A 72 -0.13 44.42 10.76
C ASN A 72 1.31 44.16 10.24
N GLY A 73 1.61 42.96 9.72
CA GLY A 73 2.93 42.59 9.19
C GLY A 73 3.92 42.07 10.24
N HIS A 74 3.50 41.93 11.50
CA HIS A 74 4.38 41.60 12.63
C HIS A 74 5.22 40.32 12.42
N LEU A 75 4.65 39.25 11.87
CA LEU A 75 5.36 38.00 11.61
C LEU A 75 6.57 38.19 10.66
N LEU A 76 6.40 38.99 9.60
CA LEU A 76 7.47 39.29 8.66
C LEU A 76 8.53 40.20 9.28
N PHE A 77 8.12 41.15 10.12
CA PHE A 77 9.08 42.01 10.83
C PHE A 77 9.92 41.21 11.83
N GLU A 78 9.36 40.20 12.49
CA GLU A 78 10.14 39.30 13.34
C GLU A 78 11.13 38.44 12.54
N LEU A 79 10.78 37.99 11.34
CA LEU A 79 11.76 37.33 10.44
C LEU A 79 12.91 38.28 10.09
N VAL A 80 12.61 39.54 9.78
CA VAL A 80 13.63 40.57 9.49
C VAL A 80 14.55 40.79 10.70
N SER A 81 13.98 40.92 11.90
CA SER A 81 14.75 41.04 13.15
C SER A 81 15.68 39.85 13.41
N ASN A 82 15.32 38.68 12.91
CA ASN A 82 16.08 37.43 13.05
C ASN A 82 16.97 37.09 11.83
N GLY A 83 17.26 38.08 10.97
CA GLY A 83 18.29 37.97 9.93
C GLY A 83 17.79 37.71 8.50
N TYR A 84 16.48 37.62 8.29
CA TYR A 84 15.93 37.57 6.93
C TYR A 84 16.04 38.94 6.24
N GLN A 85 16.19 38.93 4.92
CA GLN A 85 16.24 40.17 4.12
C GLN A 85 14.83 40.52 3.62
N GLY A 86 14.38 41.74 3.90
CA GLY A 86 13.01 42.19 3.64
C GLY A 86 12.62 42.08 2.17
N LYS A 87 13.55 42.31 1.23
CA LYS A 87 13.30 42.17 -0.22
C LYS A 87 12.83 40.78 -0.70
N TYR A 88 12.99 39.74 0.12
CA TYR A 88 12.52 38.38 -0.17
C TYR A 88 11.23 38.02 0.57
N LEU A 89 10.70 38.94 1.37
CA LEU A 89 9.50 38.77 2.17
C LEU A 89 8.36 39.53 1.52
N LYS A 90 7.19 38.89 1.49
CA LYS A 90 5.95 39.53 1.06
C LYS A 90 4.81 39.18 2.01
N GLY A 91 4.06 40.19 2.42
CA GLY A 91 2.80 40.04 3.15
C GLY A 91 1.63 40.32 2.22
N VAL A 92 0.56 39.54 2.34
CA VAL A 92 -0.69 39.82 1.62
C VAL A 92 -1.88 39.82 2.57
N ASP A 93 -2.81 40.74 2.34
CA ASP A 93 -4.07 40.81 3.08
C ASP A 93 -5.17 41.34 2.16
N TYR A 94 -6.41 40.90 2.37
CA TYR A 94 -7.55 41.37 1.57
C TYR A 94 -8.01 42.80 1.94
N SER A 95 -7.47 43.36 3.03
CA SER A 95 -7.88 44.62 3.61
C SER A 95 -6.87 45.70 3.23
N PRO A 96 -7.30 46.75 2.51
CA PRO A 96 -6.44 47.89 2.22
C PRO A 96 -5.90 48.58 3.48
N ALA A 97 -6.66 48.55 4.58
CA ALA A 97 -6.26 49.15 5.85
C ALA A 97 -5.12 48.38 6.51
N SER A 98 -5.15 47.04 6.51
CA SER A 98 -4.03 46.20 6.96
C SER A 98 -2.76 46.51 6.17
N VAL A 99 -2.84 46.49 4.83
CA VAL A 99 -1.68 46.78 3.98
C VAL A 99 -1.15 48.21 4.22
N LYS A 100 -2.04 49.18 4.45
CA LYS A 100 -1.64 50.55 4.82
C LYS A 100 -0.86 50.55 6.14
N LEU A 101 -1.38 49.87 7.17
CA LEU A 101 -0.76 49.75 8.48
C LEU A 101 0.63 49.11 8.40
N SER A 102 0.77 47.94 7.74
CA SER A 102 2.06 47.26 7.59
C SER A 102 3.10 48.16 6.91
N ASN A 103 2.71 48.89 5.86
CA ASN A 103 3.60 49.85 5.20
C ASN A 103 4.00 51.02 6.10
N GLN A 104 3.12 51.49 6.99
CA GLN A 104 3.44 52.55 7.95
C GLN A 104 4.40 52.06 9.04
N ILE A 105 4.19 50.86 9.56
CA ILE A 105 5.07 50.21 10.54
C ILE A 105 6.44 49.90 9.92
N ALA A 106 6.49 49.38 8.70
CA ALA A 106 7.74 49.13 7.98
C ALA A 106 8.59 50.42 7.87
N LYS A 107 7.95 51.55 7.52
CA LYS A 107 8.60 52.87 7.44
C LYS A 107 9.07 53.40 8.79
N SER A 108 8.33 53.15 9.88
CA SER A 108 8.79 53.60 11.20
C SER A 108 9.99 52.80 11.70
N LYS A 109 10.14 51.54 11.27
CA LYS A 109 11.28 50.68 11.63
C LYS A 109 12.52 50.91 10.76
N GLY A 110 12.36 51.35 9.50
CA GLY A 110 13.44 51.78 8.59
C GLY A 110 14.22 50.65 7.91
N ASP A 111 15.25 51.00 7.13
CA ASP A 111 16.21 50.10 6.48
C ASP A 111 15.59 48.84 5.81
N ASN A 112 15.94 47.65 6.30
CA ASN A 112 15.56 46.33 5.77
C ASN A 112 14.05 46.04 5.93
N PHE A 113 13.35 46.75 6.82
CA PHE A 113 11.91 46.57 7.04
C PHE A 113 11.09 47.19 5.89
N GLU A 114 11.53 48.33 5.33
CA GLU A 114 10.87 48.98 4.18
C GLU A 114 10.99 48.18 2.87
N GLU A 115 11.93 47.24 2.80
CA GLU A 115 12.07 46.35 1.64
C GLU A 115 11.01 45.24 1.61
N VAL A 116 10.29 45.00 2.71
CA VAL A 116 9.19 44.02 2.76
C VAL A 116 8.04 44.52 1.88
N ALA A 117 7.62 43.69 0.93
CA ALA A 117 6.52 44.04 0.03
C ALA A 117 5.17 43.70 0.66
N PHE A 118 4.18 44.59 0.53
CA PHE A 118 2.81 44.35 0.97
C PHE A 118 1.80 44.65 -0.13
N ASP A 119 0.95 43.68 -0.47
CA ASP A 119 -0.05 43.80 -1.53
C ASP A 119 -1.46 43.48 -1.02
N VAL A 120 -2.46 44.20 -1.52
CA VAL A 120 -3.87 43.87 -1.27
C VAL A 120 -4.27 42.68 -2.13
N VAL A 121 -4.47 41.52 -1.52
CA VAL A 121 -4.84 40.27 -2.21
C VAL A 121 -5.88 39.50 -1.42
N ASP A 122 -6.96 39.10 -2.10
CA ASP A 122 -7.89 38.10 -1.60
C ASP A 122 -7.35 36.69 -1.86
N VAL A 123 -6.99 35.98 -0.79
CA VAL A 123 -6.47 34.59 -0.82
C VAL A 123 -7.52 33.54 -1.17
N LEU A 124 -8.76 33.96 -1.46
CA LEU A 124 -9.80 33.15 -2.10
C LEU A 124 -10.00 33.49 -3.58
N ASP A 125 -9.41 34.58 -4.10
CA ASP A 125 -9.43 34.94 -5.51
C ASP A 125 -8.29 34.24 -6.26
N LYS A 126 -8.68 33.25 -7.07
CA LYS A 126 -7.76 32.44 -7.86
C LYS A 126 -6.87 33.27 -8.80
N GLN A 127 -7.39 34.31 -9.43
CA GLN A 127 -6.60 35.10 -10.38
C GLN A 127 -5.51 35.88 -9.65
N GLN A 128 -5.82 36.41 -8.47
CA GLN A 128 -4.85 37.12 -7.65
C GLN A 128 -3.77 36.18 -7.11
N ILE A 129 -4.16 34.98 -6.63
CA ILE A 129 -3.22 33.95 -6.19
C ILE A 129 -2.28 33.50 -7.31
N SER A 130 -2.78 33.22 -8.51
CA SER A 130 -1.91 32.81 -9.62
C SER A 130 -0.90 33.92 -10.03
N ASN A 131 -1.23 35.19 -9.79
CA ASN A 131 -0.32 36.31 -10.08
C ASN A 131 0.83 36.44 -9.06
N LEU A 132 0.69 35.89 -7.84
CA LEU A 132 1.73 35.91 -6.81
C LEU A 132 2.89 34.95 -7.10
N GLY A 133 2.70 33.95 -7.97
CA GLY A 133 3.71 32.94 -8.25
C GLY A 133 3.95 31.98 -7.08
N GLN A 134 5.12 31.33 -7.06
CA GLN A 134 5.46 30.33 -6.05
C GLN A 134 6.62 30.77 -5.14
N TRP A 135 6.56 30.36 -3.87
CA TRP A 135 7.40 30.78 -2.76
C TRP A 135 8.07 29.58 -2.08
N ASP A 136 9.24 29.78 -1.49
CA ASP A 136 9.97 28.73 -0.78
C ASP A 136 9.30 28.38 0.55
N VAL A 137 8.79 29.41 1.24
CA VAL A 137 8.02 29.29 2.47
C VAL A 137 6.74 30.11 2.35
N VAL A 138 5.61 29.49 2.68
CA VAL A 138 4.32 30.19 2.84
C VAL A 138 3.90 30.05 4.29
N MET A 139 3.48 31.14 4.92
CA MET A 139 3.10 31.20 6.33
C MET A 139 1.64 31.65 6.47
N ASP A 140 0.98 31.14 7.50
CA ASP A 140 -0.37 31.51 7.93
C ASP A 140 -0.39 31.56 9.47
N LYS A 141 -0.78 32.72 10.00
CA LYS A 141 -1.01 32.92 11.43
C LYS A 141 -2.45 33.34 11.76
N GLY A 142 -3.38 32.43 11.50
CA GLY A 142 -4.81 32.54 11.86
C GLY A 142 -5.75 32.91 10.73
N THR A 143 -5.22 33.00 9.51
CA THR A 143 -5.98 33.27 8.30
C THR A 143 -6.86 32.08 7.91
N PHE A 144 -6.33 30.86 8.03
CA PHE A 144 -7.11 29.63 7.84
C PHE A 144 -8.30 29.55 8.79
N ASP A 145 -8.11 29.93 10.05
CA ASP A 145 -9.17 29.97 11.06
C ASP A 145 -10.25 30.98 10.69
N ALA A 146 -9.87 32.21 10.32
CA ALA A 146 -10.80 33.24 9.87
C ALA A 146 -11.61 32.77 8.65
N ILE A 147 -10.97 32.12 7.68
CA ILE A 147 -11.63 31.59 6.49
C ILE A 147 -12.58 30.45 6.83
N CYS A 148 -12.21 29.57 7.75
CA CYS A 148 -13.10 28.50 8.19
C CYS A 148 -14.32 29.01 8.97
N LEU A 149 -14.28 30.23 9.49
CA LEU A 149 -15.39 30.94 10.11
C LEU A 149 -16.19 31.81 9.11
N SER A 150 -15.80 31.85 7.84
CA SER A 150 -16.49 32.64 6.80
C SER A 150 -17.79 31.98 6.34
N VAL A 151 -18.64 32.74 5.65
CA VAL A 151 -19.87 32.20 5.05
C VAL A 151 -19.50 31.36 3.82
N GLY A 152 -19.86 30.08 3.87
CA GLY A 152 -19.53 29.11 2.83
C GLY A 152 -18.32 28.25 3.21
N SER A 153 -18.31 27.00 2.74
CA SER A 153 -17.23 26.05 3.01
C SER A 153 -15.99 26.38 2.17
N ASN A 154 -15.26 27.42 2.57
CA ASN A 154 -14.08 27.93 1.86
C ASN A 154 -12.77 27.24 2.26
N ARG A 155 -12.82 26.34 3.25
CA ARG A 155 -11.67 25.62 3.80
C ARG A 155 -10.84 24.89 2.73
N LEU A 156 -11.50 24.12 1.85
CA LEU A 156 -10.80 23.38 0.79
C LEU A 156 -10.28 24.30 -0.32
N LEU A 157 -10.97 25.41 -0.57
CA LEU A 157 -10.55 26.41 -1.55
C LEU A 157 -9.27 27.13 -1.07
N TYR A 158 -9.20 27.48 0.20
CA TYR A 158 -8.00 28.04 0.80
C TYR A 158 -6.83 27.06 0.74
N ALA A 159 -7.04 25.80 1.13
CA ALA A 159 -6.01 24.78 1.07
C ALA A 159 -5.46 24.59 -0.36
N GLN A 160 -6.34 24.67 -1.37
CA GLN A 160 -5.96 24.64 -2.79
C GLN A 160 -5.05 25.80 -3.19
N GLN A 161 -5.40 27.01 -2.77
CA GLN A 161 -4.71 28.25 -3.12
C GLN A 161 -3.36 28.35 -2.41
N ALA A 162 -3.32 28.06 -1.10
CA ALA A 162 -2.09 27.93 -0.34
C ALA A 162 -1.14 26.89 -0.96
N ALA A 163 -1.64 25.73 -1.39
CA ALA A 163 -0.82 24.72 -2.06
C ALA A 163 -0.29 25.14 -3.43
N GLU A 164 -0.95 26.08 -4.14
CA GLU A 164 -0.47 26.62 -5.42
C GLU A 164 0.73 27.55 -5.23
N LEU A 165 0.75 28.29 -4.12
CA LEU A 165 1.79 29.23 -3.73
C LEU A 165 3.09 28.56 -3.26
N VAL A 166 3.04 27.30 -2.81
CA VAL A 166 4.23 26.61 -2.31
C VAL A 166 4.99 25.96 -3.46
N LYS A 167 6.28 26.30 -3.62
CA LYS A 167 7.17 25.63 -4.60
C LYS A 167 7.28 24.14 -4.30
N LYS A 168 7.62 23.36 -5.32
CA LYS A 168 7.93 21.93 -5.12
C LYS A 168 9.11 21.76 -4.14
N GLY A 169 8.84 21.14 -2.99
CA GLY A 169 9.81 20.97 -1.90
C GLY A 169 9.84 22.11 -0.88
N GLY A 170 9.09 23.19 -1.14
CA GLY A 170 8.86 24.29 -0.20
C GLY A 170 8.01 23.90 0.99
N LYS A 171 7.80 24.86 1.91
CA LYS A 171 7.18 24.63 3.21
C LYS A 171 5.94 25.51 3.37
N LEU A 172 4.89 24.94 3.96
CA LEU A 172 3.72 25.68 4.46
C LEU A 172 3.75 25.59 5.99
N LEU A 173 3.85 26.73 6.66
CA LEU A 173 3.65 26.83 8.10
C LEU A 173 2.26 27.39 8.35
N ILE A 174 1.51 26.74 9.21
CA ILE A 174 0.15 27.14 9.54
C ILE A 174 -0.03 26.97 11.04
N THR A 175 -0.59 27.99 11.68
CA THR A 175 -1.07 27.89 13.05
C THR A 175 -2.59 27.91 13.04
N SER A 176 -3.18 27.07 13.89
CA SER A 176 -4.63 27.06 14.05
C SER A 176 -5.02 26.84 15.51
N CYS A 177 -6.05 27.55 15.95
CA CYS A 177 -6.67 27.35 17.26
C CYS A 177 -7.99 26.57 17.19
N ASN A 178 -8.64 26.50 16.02
CA ASN A 178 -9.90 25.77 15.88
C ASN A 178 -9.74 24.31 15.42
N PHE A 179 -8.58 23.94 14.88
CA PHE A 179 -8.35 22.62 14.32
C PHE A 179 -7.12 21.94 14.94
N THR A 180 -7.21 20.62 15.09
CA THR A 180 -6.06 19.79 15.44
C THR A 180 -5.07 19.66 14.28
N GLU A 181 -3.83 19.27 14.58
CA GLU A 181 -2.80 19.04 13.57
C GLU A 181 -3.26 18.03 12.51
N GLU A 182 -3.94 16.96 12.92
CA GLU A 182 -4.49 15.94 12.01
C GLU A 182 -5.60 16.49 11.11
N GLU A 183 -6.47 17.35 11.63
CA GLU A 183 -7.56 17.95 10.86
C GLU A 183 -7.03 18.93 9.80
N VAL A 184 -6.06 19.77 10.19
CA VAL A 184 -5.34 20.64 9.25
C VAL A 184 -4.67 19.78 8.18
N LYS A 185 -3.84 18.79 8.56
CA LYS A 185 -3.18 17.89 7.60
C LYS A 185 -4.18 17.22 6.65
N SER A 186 -5.30 16.71 7.17
CA SER A 186 -6.31 16.04 6.35
C SER A 186 -6.93 16.96 5.29
N THR A 187 -7.10 18.24 5.62
CA THR A 187 -7.63 19.27 4.72
C THR A 187 -6.68 19.50 3.54
N PHE A 188 -5.38 19.69 3.83
CA PHE A 188 -4.37 19.93 2.80
C PHE A 188 -4.00 18.65 2.02
N GLU A 189 -4.11 17.46 2.62
CA GLU A 189 -3.94 16.17 1.93
C GLU A 189 -5.11 15.82 1.01
N ALA A 190 -6.34 16.24 1.33
CA ALA A 190 -7.52 15.94 0.50
C ALA A 190 -7.38 16.54 -0.91
N ASP A 191 -6.85 17.76 -1.02
CA ASP A 191 -6.56 18.38 -2.32
C ASP A 191 -5.50 17.62 -3.12
N MET A 192 -4.46 17.12 -2.44
CA MET A 192 -3.44 16.28 -3.09
C MET A 192 -4.06 15.03 -3.71
N LYS A 193 -5.01 14.37 -3.04
CA LYS A 193 -5.72 13.19 -3.59
C LYS A 193 -6.54 13.53 -4.84
N PHE A 194 -7.25 14.66 -4.85
CA PHE A 194 -8.01 15.10 -6.03
C PHE A 194 -7.10 15.51 -7.19
N LYS A 195 -5.95 16.15 -6.89
CA LYS A 195 -4.90 16.46 -7.86
C LYS A 195 -4.27 15.19 -8.43
N ASP A 196 -4.01 14.16 -7.62
CA ASP A 196 -3.44 12.89 -8.07
C ASP A 196 -4.36 12.16 -9.05
N ILE A 197 -5.66 12.08 -8.76
CA ILE A 197 -6.65 11.46 -9.66
C ILE A 197 -6.72 12.22 -10.99
N ARG A 198 -6.88 13.55 -10.94
CA ARG A 198 -6.93 14.37 -12.17
C ARG A 198 -5.63 14.28 -12.96
N SER A 199 -4.49 14.29 -12.28
CA SER A 199 -3.17 14.13 -12.87
C SER A 199 -3.05 12.79 -13.58
N ALA A 200 -3.47 11.69 -12.94
CA ALA A 200 -3.45 10.35 -13.52
C ALA A 200 -4.25 10.29 -14.83
N PHE A 201 -5.48 10.81 -14.87
CA PHE A 201 -6.28 10.87 -16.10
C PHE A 201 -5.67 11.82 -17.16
N SER A 202 -5.10 12.95 -16.75
CA SER A 202 -4.42 13.87 -17.68
C SER A 202 -3.13 13.30 -18.27
N SER A 203 -2.50 12.34 -17.57
CA SER A 203 -1.25 11.70 -17.98
C SER A 203 -1.42 10.62 -19.06
N LEU A 204 -2.66 10.23 -19.37
CA LEU A 204 -2.95 9.21 -20.38
C LEU A 204 -2.58 9.71 -21.79
N ASP A 205 -1.99 8.82 -22.59
CA ASP A 205 -1.72 9.09 -24.00
C ASP A 205 -3.02 8.87 -24.79
N TYR A 206 -3.71 9.94 -25.20
CA TYR A 206 -4.96 9.87 -25.97
C TYR A 206 -4.73 9.71 -27.48
N ASN A 207 -3.48 9.51 -27.92
CA ASN A 207 -3.17 9.37 -29.33
C ASN A 207 -3.70 8.04 -29.90
N VAL A 208 -4.45 8.14 -30.98
CA VAL A 208 -5.07 7.00 -31.70
C VAL A 208 -4.30 6.58 -32.95
N SER A 209 -3.20 7.25 -33.29
CA SER A 209 -2.45 7.00 -34.52
C SER A 209 -1.45 5.84 -34.35
N PRO A 210 -1.56 4.76 -35.16
CA PRO A 210 -0.59 3.68 -35.14
C PRO A 210 0.82 4.11 -35.54
N LYS A 211 0.95 5.18 -36.34
CA LYS A 211 2.25 5.72 -36.77
C LYS A 211 3.11 6.11 -35.58
N SER A 212 2.50 6.69 -34.54
CA SER A 212 3.22 7.10 -33.33
C SER A 212 3.85 5.93 -32.58
N THR A 213 3.19 4.76 -32.55
CA THR A 213 3.78 3.54 -31.98
C THR A 213 4.91 3.01 -32.85
N ILE A 214 4.76 3.04 -34.18
CA ILE A 214 5.80 2.62 -35.12
C ILE A 214 7.04 3.51 -34.98
N ASP A 215 6.86 4.82 -34.85
CA ASP A 215 7.95 5.77 -34.68
C ASP A 215 8.65 5.57 -33.32
N LYS A 216 7.89 5.34 -32.23
CA LYS A 216 8.43 4.94 -30.92
C LYS A 216 9.26 3.66 -31.04
N LEU A 217 8.80 2.65 -31.79
CA LEU A 217 9.52 1.39 -31.99
C LEU A 217 10.80 1.57 -32.81
N LYS A 218 10.78 2.37 -33.87
CA LYS A 218 11.98 2.68 -34.69
C LYS A 218 13.06 3.41 -33.89
N GLN A 219 12.64 4.26 -32.96
CA GLN A 219 13.53 5.02 -32.08
C GLN A 219 13.95 4.22 -30.84
N HIS A 220 13.40 3.02 -30.63
CA HIS A 220 13.67 2.23 -29.44
C HIS A 220 15.11 1.72 -29.42
N LYS A 221 15.85 2.12 -28.39
CA LYS A 221 17.19 1.59 -28.11
C LYS A 221 17.06 0.30 -27.30
N TRP A 222 17.34 -0.83 -27.93
CA TRP A 222 17.24 -2.15 -27.31
C TRP A 222 18.14 -2.31 -26.08
N ARG A 223 17.57 -2.87 -25.02
CA ARG A 223 18.23 -3.20 -23.75
C ARG A 223 18.29 -4.72 -23.59
N LYS A 224 19.21 -5.22 -22.78
CA LYS A 224 19.27 -6.65 -22.43
C LYS A 224 17.94 -7.17 -21.89
N PHE A 225 17.25 -6.37 -21.09
CA PHE A 225 15.96 -6.72 -20.50
C PHE A 225 14.85 -6.91 -21.54
N ASP A 226 14.97 -6.34 -22.74
CA ASP A 226 13.97 -6.52 -23.81
C ASP A 226 13.94 -7.96 -24.34
N ILE A 227 14.90 -8.83 -23.96
CA ILE A 227 14.84 -10.27 -24.22
C ILE A 227 13.57 -10.94 -23.68
N GLN A 228 12.96 -10.36 -22.64
CA GLN A 228 11.71 -10.87 -22.08
C GLN A 228 10.60 -11.01 -23.12
N TRP A 229 10.55 -10.13 -24.14
CA TRP A 229 9.54 -10.18 -25.18
C TRP A 229 9.69 -11.42 -26.06
N ALA A 230 10.94 -11.83 -26.34
CA ALA A 230 11.21 -13.09 -27.02
C ALA A 230 10.80 -14.29 -26.15
N ILE A 231 11.08 -14.24 -24.84
CA ILE A 231 10.66 -15.30 -23.91
C ILE A 231 9.13 -15.44 -23.89
N TYR A 232 8.40 -14.32 -23.78
CA TYR A 232 6.94 -14.31 -23.81
C TYR A 232 6.38 -14.88 -25.11
N PHE A 233 6.97 -14.51 -26.25
CA PHE A 233 6.61 -15.09 -27.54
C PHE A 233 6.84 -16.60 -27.59
N LEU A 234 7.99 -17.08 -27.09
CA LEU A 234 8.33 -18.51 -27.07
C LEU A 234 7.42 -19.32 -26.14
N ILE A 235 6.81 -18.70 -25.11
CA ILE A 235 5.82 -19.34 -24.24
C ILE A 235 4.41 -19.30 -24.87
N ALA A 236 4.04 -18.16 -25.46
CA ALA A 236 2.72 -17.96 -26.07
C ALA A 236 2.53 -18.79 -27.34
N LEU A 237 3.58 -18.97 -28.15
CA LEU A 237 3.49 -19.64 -29.44
C LEU A 237 3.05 -21.12 -29.32
N PRO A 238 3.68 -21.98 -28.49
CA PRO A 238 3.18 -23.34 -28.27
C PRO A 238 1.74 -23.38 -27.75
N SER A 239 1.42 -22.50 -26.80
CA SER A 239 0.05 -22.39 -26.25
C SER A 239 -0.97 -22.09 -27.34
N PHE A 240 -0.67 -21.15 -28.24
CA PHE A 240 -1.52 -20.81 -29.39
C PHE A 240 -1.64 -21.94 -30.42
N ILE A 241 -0.53 -22.64 -30.69
CA ILE A 241 -0.53 -23.77 -31.63
C ILE A 241 -1.42 -24.90 -31.11
N MET A 242 -1.27 -25.28 -29.84
CA MET A 242 -2.02 -26.37 -29.19
C MET A 242 -3.51 -26.05 -29.00
N MET A 243 -3.88 -24.77 -28.90
CA MET A 243 -5.26 -24.35 -28.71
C MET A 243 -6.19 -24.90 -29.80
N SER A 244 -7.18 -25.69 -29.39
CA SER A 244 -8.22 -26.26 -30.26
C SER A 244 -9.56 -25.53 -30.20
N ILE A 245 -9.79 -24.71 -29.16
CA ILE A 245 -10.99 -23.87 -29.00
C ILE A 245 -10.54 -22.43 -28.79
N PRO A 246 -11.04 -21.45 -29.57
CA PRO A 246 -12.07 -21.57 -30.61
C PRO A 246 -11.57 -22.26 -31.89
N ILE A 247 -12.47 -22.57 -32.83
CA ILE A 247 -12.13 -23.26 -34.09
C ILE A 247 -10.96 -22.57 -34.82
N PRO A 248 -10.14 -23.30 -35.61
CA PRO A 248 -8.84 -22.82 -36.10
C PRO A 248 -8.84 -21.47 -36.83
N VAL A 249 -9.94 -21.10 -37.49
CA VAL A 249 -10.05 -19.79 -38.17
C VAL A 249 -10.28 -18.66 -37.16
N ILE A 250 -11.12 -18.89 -36.14
CA ILE A 250 -11.47 -17.88 -35.14
C ILE A 250 -10.30 -17.61 -34.19
N LYS A 251 -9.46 -18.62 -33.88
CA LYS A 251 -8.34 -18.39 -32.94
C LYS A 251 -7.35 -17.34 -33.41
N TRP A 252 -7.20 -17.11 -34.72
CA TRP A 252 -6.37 -16.03 -35.27
C TRP A 252 -6.85 -14.62 -34.88
N LEU A 253 -8.11 -14.46 -34.43
CA LEU A 253 -8.58 -13.20 -33.86
C LEU A 253 -7.83 -12.85 -32.56
N ILE A 254 -7.29 -13.81 -31.81
CA ILE A 254 -6.56 -13.56 -30.56
C ILE A 254 -5.30 -12.73 -30.81
N PRO A 255 -4.31 -13.19 -31.61
CA PRO A 255 -3.14 -12.37 -31.91
C PRO A 255 -3.52 -11.12 -32.70
N LEU A 256 -4.49 -11.18 -33.63
CA LEU A 256 -4.94 -10.00 -34.37
C LEU A 256 -5.46 -8.89 -33.44
N THR A 257 -6.30 -9.26 -32.47
CA THR A 257 -6.84 -8.33 -31.47
C THR A 257 -5.73 -7.79 -30.59
N TYR A 258 -4.84 -8.64 -30.10
CA TYR A 258 -3.69 -8.20 -29.29
C TYR A 258 -2.79 -7.21 -30.05
N PHE A 259 -2.38 -7.54 -31.29
CA PHE A 259 -1.56 -6.66 -32.12
C PHE A 259 -2.29 -5.35 -32.47
N GLY A 260 -3.61 -5.41 -32.69
CA GLY A 260 -4.44 -4.21 -32.84
C GLY A 260 -4.47 -3.34 -31.59
N LEU A 261 -4.63 -3.95 -30.40
CA LEU A 261 -4.64 -3.23 -29.12
C LEU A 261 -3.28 -2.63 -28.76
N ILE A 262 -2.16 -3.20 -29.19
CA ILE A 262 -0.85 -2.56 -28.97
C ILE A 262 -0.45 -1.61 -30.10
N ALA A 263 -1.20 -1.56 -31.21
CA ALA A 263 -0.86 -0.70 -32.34
C ALA A 263 -1.04 0.79 -32.02
N THR A 264 -2.05 1.17 -31.22
CA THR A 264 -2.35 2.57 -30.89
C THR A 264 -1.92 2.94 -29.47
N PRO A 265 -1.31 4.12 -29.23
CA PRO A 265 -0.88 4.53 -27.89
C PRO A 265 -1.96 4.50 -26.81
N VAL A 266 -3.19 4.90 -27.17
CA VAL A 266 -4.34 4.93 -26.25
C VAL A 266 -4.63 3.58 -25.59
N THR A 267 -4.45 2.48 -26.31
CA THR A 267 -4.67 1.12 -25.82
C THR A 267 -3.36 0.47 -25.37
N SER A 268 -2.25 0.72 -26.09
CA SER A 268 -0.98 0.05 -25.82
C SER A 268 -0.40 0.41 -24.44
N GLN A 269 -0.70 1.60 -23.91
CA GLN A 269 -0.31 1.98 -22.56
C GLN A 269 -0.86 1.05 -21.46
N PHE A 270 -1.94 0.30 -21.74
CA PHE A 270 -2.52 -0.71 -20.84
C PHE A 270 -2.15 -2.14 -21.26
N PHE A 271 -2.34 -2.48 -22.53
CA PHE A 271 -2.17 -3.86 -23.00
C PHE A 271 -0.70 -4.28 -23.12
N PHE A 272 0.21 -3.35 -23.41
CA PHE A 272 1.63 -3.67 -23.49
C PHE A 272 2.22 -4.01 -22.10
N PRO A 273 1.97 -3.25 -21.02
CA PRO A 273 2.34 -3.68 -19.66
C PRO A 273 1.63 -4.94 -19.18
N ALA A 274 0.41 -5.22 -19.65
CA ALA A 274 -0.36 -6.41 -19.29
C ALA A 274 0.10 -7.70 -19.99
N THR A 275 1.01 -7.61 -20.97
CA THR A 275 1.51 -8.76 -21.76
C THR A 275 1.87 -10.00 -20.93
N PRO A 276 2.69 -9.93 -19.86
CA PRO A 276 3.03 -11.12 -19.08
C PRO A 276 1.80 -11.77 -18.41
N ILE A 277 0.80 -10.97 -18.01
CA ILE A 277 -0.48 -11.49 -17.48
C ILE A 277 -1.27 -12.19 -18.59
N LEU A 278 -1.34 -11.59 -19.78
CA LEU A 278 -2.03 -12.19 -20.93
C LEU A 278 -1.37 -13.50 -21.38
N VAL A 279 -0.04 -13.57 -21.36
CA VAL A 279 0.73 -14.79 -21.65
C VAL A 279 0.46 -15.85 -20.60
N TRP A 280 0.42 -15.49 -19.31
CA TRP A 280 0.00 -16.41 -18.26
C TRP A 280 -1.41 -16.97 -18.51
N LEU A 281 -2.41 -16.11 -18.73
CA LEU A 281 -3.79 -16.53 -18.95
C LEU A 281 -3.92 -17.46 -20.16
N LEU A 282 -3.21 -17.14 -21.25
CA LEU A 282 -3.15 -17.99 -22.44
C LEU A 282 -2.53 -19.36 -22.10
N THR A 283 -1.40 -19.37 -21.39
CA THR A 283 -0.70 -20.61 -21.02
C THR A 283 -1.55 -21.47 -20.09
N PHE A 284 -2.17 -20.87 -19.07
CA PHE A 284 -3.09 -21.53 -18.15
C PHE A 284 -4.27 -22.14 -18.88
N PHE A 285 -4.94 -21.37 -19.73
CA PHE A 285 -6.08 -21.87 -20.51
C PHE A 285 -5.69 -23.04 -21.42
N CYS A 286 -4.52 -22.95 -22.06
CA CYS A 286 -4.05 -23.94 -23.02
C CYS A 286 -3.46 -25.21 -22.38
N ALA A 287 -3.20 -25.22 -21.08
CA ALA A 287 -2.72 -26.43 -20.39
C ALA A 287 -3.65 -27.64 -20.59
N ARG A 288 -4.96 -27.40 -20.76
CA ARG A 288 -5.96 -28.44 -21.05
C ARG A 288 -5.76 -29.15 -22.38
N PHE A 289 -5.06 -28.54 -23.34
CA PHE A 289 -4.84 -29.09 -24.68
C PHE A 289 -3.54 -29.87 -24.82
N ILE A 290 -2.72 -29.95 -23.77
CA ILE A 290 -1.50 -30.77 -23.78
C ILE A 290 -1.92 -32.24 -23.95
N PRO A 291 -1.40 -32.98 -24.95
CA PRO A 291 -1.79 -34.37 -25.18
C PRO A 291 -1.43 -35.27 -24.00
N THR A 292 -2.33 -36.18 -23.61
CA THR A 292 -2.12 -37.10 -22.47
C THR A 292 -0.79 -37.87 -22.53
N PRO A 293 -0.31 -38.39 -23.68
CA PRO A 293 0.93 -39.16 -23.73
C PRO A 293 2.20 -38.39 -23.36
N VAL A 294 2.17 -37.05 -23.44
CA VAL A 294 3.32 -36.19 -23.09
C VAL A 294 3.17 -35.51 -21.74
N ARG A 295 2.04 -35.71 -21.05
CA ARG A 295 1.83 -35.15 -19.72
C ARG A 295 2.60 -35.94 -18.67
N PRO A 296 3.23 -35.28 -17.68
CA PRO A 296 3.88 -35.98 -16.58
C PRO A 296 2.90 -36.77 -15.72
N THR A 297 3.39 -37.76 -14.99
CA THR A 297 2.61 -38.47 -13.97
C THR A 297 2.21 -37.53 -12.84
N ILE A 298 0.96 -37.63 -12.39
CA ILE A 298 0.40 -36.81 -11.32
C ILE A 298 0.94 -37.30 -9.97
N ASN A 299 1.50 -36.38 -9.18
CA ASN A 299 2.00 -36.68 -7.85
C ASN A 299 0.87 -36.56 -6.81
N VAL A 300 0.41 -37.69 -6.29
CA VAL A 300 -0.62 -37.74 -5.24
C VAL A 300 -0.04 -37.83 -3.83
N THR A 301 1.24 -38.18 -3.69
CA THR A 301 1.88 -38.45 -2.39
C THR A 301 2.76 -37.32 -1.86
N ILE A 302 3.36 -36.52 -2.75
CA ILE A 302 4.43 -35.58 -2.37
C ILE A 302 3.91 -34.49 -1.42
N LEU A 303 2.81 -33.81 -1.76
CA LEU A 303 2.29 -32.71 -0.92
C LEU A 303 1.77 -33.21 0.44
N PRO A 304 0.94 -34.27 0.55
CA PRO A 304 0.53 -34.82 1.85
C PRO A 304 1.72 -35.27 2.71
N THR A 305 2.73 -35.88 2.08
CA THR A 305 3.94 -36.35 2.78
C THR A 305 4.73 -35.16 3.32
N LEU A 306 4.97 -34.13 2.49
CA LEU A 306 5.69 -32.95 2.93
C LEU A 306 4.95 -32.21 4.05
N GLU A 307 3.62 -32.11 3.98
CA GLU A 307 2.84 -31.47 5.03
C GLU A 307 2.96 -32.23 6.36
N SER A 308 2.87 -33.56 6.31
CA SER A 308 3.04 -34.42 7.49
C SER A 308 4.45 -34.35 8.06
N VAL A 309 5.48 -34.33 7.22
CA VAL A 309 6.90 -34.31 7.63
C VAL A 309 7.29 -32.95 8.21
N TRP A 310 6.86 -31.85 7.61
CA TRP A 310 7.27 -30.50 8.05
C TRP A 310 6.45 -29.97 9.20
N TYR A 311 5.15 -30.29 9.26
CA TYR A 311 4.25 -29.71 10.25
C TYR A 311 3.76 -30.73 11.30
N GLY A 312 4.18 -31.99 11.19
CA GLY A 312 3.83 -33.05 12.16
C GLY A 312 2.37 -33.52 12.08
N ALA A 313 1.58 -32.97 11.16
CA ALA A 313 0.20 -33.35 10.87
C ALA A 313 -0.19 -32.90 9.46
N ASN A 314 -1.20 -33.55 8.88
CA ASN A 314 -1.87 -33.04 7.68
C ASN A 314 -2.83 -31.90 8.12
N ILE A 315 -2.27 -30.70 8.26
CA ILE A 315 -2.98 -29.50 8.74
C ILE A 315 -4.21 -29.24 7.88
N SER A 316 -4.10 -29.44 6.56
CA SER A 316 -5.18 -29.20 5.63
C SER A 316 -6.37 -30.13 5.88
N ASN A 317 -6.12 -31.40 6.19
CA ASN A 317 -7.16 -32.34 6.59
C ASN A 317 -7.74 -31.98 7.97
N LEU A 318 -6.92 -31.55 8.94
CA LEU A 318 -7.40 -31.13 10.25
C LEU A 318 -8.38 -29.96 10.16
N VAL A 319 -8.05 -28.94 9.36
CA VAL A 319 -8.90 -27.75 9.16
C VAL A 319 -10.17 -28.10 8.36
N THR A 320 -10.10 -29.06 7.44
CA THR A 320 -11.26 -29.49 6.62
C THR A 320 -12.33 -30.27 7.42
N THR A 321 -11.97 -30.89 8.55
CA THR A 321 -12.91 -31.73 9.33
C THR A 321 -13.95 -30.92 10.13
N HIS A 322 -13.66 -29.66 10.47
CA HIS A 322 -14.54 -28.81 11.26
C HIS A 322 -15.47 -27.97 10.38
N ARG A 323 -16.52 -28.58 9.85
CA ARG A 323 -17.43 -27.92 8.89
C ARG A 323 -18.53 -27.15 9.60
N HIS A 324 -18.71 -25.89 9.23
CA HIS A 324 -19.82 -25.06 9.68
C HIS A 324 -20.20 -24.04 8.62
N TRP A 325 -21.50 -23.82 8.38
CA TRP A 325 -21.97 -22.93 7.31
C TRP A 325 -21.45 -21.48 7.45
N ILE A 326 -21.28 -20.98 8.68
CA ILE A 326 -20.66 -19.67 8.93
C ILE A 326 -19.20 -19.65 8.47
N LEU A 327 -18.43 -20.70 8.78
CA LEU A 327 -17.03 -20.80 8.35
C LEU A 327 -16.93 -20.95 6.84
N ASP A 328 -17.92 -21.61 6.20
CA ASP A 328 -18.02 -21.68 4.75
C ASP A 328 -18.16 -20.28 4.14
N VAL A 329 -19.06 -19.44 4.66
CA VAL A 329 -19.23 -18.06 4.19
C VAL A 329 -17.98 -17.21 4.45
N ILE A 330 -17.34 -17.36 5.62
CA ILE A 330 -16.11 -16.64 5.97
C ILE A 330 -14.93 -17.05 5.07
N ALA A 331 -14.81 -18.33 4.71
CA ALA A 331 -13.78 -18.81 3.78
C ALA A 331 -14.11 -18.45 2.31
N TRP A 332 -15.38 -18.44 1.97
CA TRP A 332 -15.87 -18.08 0.64
C TRP A 332 -15.57 -16.62 0.29
N PHE A 333 -15.60 -15.69 1.24
CA PHE A 333 -15.34 -14.28 0.90
C PHE A 333 -13.94 -14.03 0.29
N PRO A 334 -12.81 -14.38 0.94
CA PRO A 334 -11.48 -14.18 0.36
C PRO A 334 -11.25 -15.07 -0.87
N TYR A 335 -11.66 -16.34 -0.83
CA TYR A 335 -11.34 -17.32 -1.86
C TYR A 335 -12.38 -17.43 -2.98
N GLY A 336 -13.66 -17.31 -2.72
CA GLY A 336 -14.71 -17.40 -3.73
C GLY A 336 -14.97 -16.09 -4.49
N LEU A 337 -14.60 -14.93 -3.92
CA LEU A 337 -14.94 -13.62 -4.47
C LEU A 337 -13.74 -12.67 -4.58
N VAL A 338 -13.09 -12.35 -3.46
CA VAL A 338 -12.18 -11.20 -3.39
C VAL A 338 -10.91 -11.39 -4.21
N HIS A 339 -10.29 -12.57 -4.19
CA HIS A 339 -9.00 -12.79 -4.87
C HIS A 339 -9.06 -12.59 -6.41
N TYR A 340 -10.25 -12.67 -7.02
CA TYR A 340 -10.42 -12.39 -8.45
C TYR A 340 -10.36 -10.88 -8.76
N VAL A 341 -10.69 -10.04 -7.79
CA VAL A 341 -10.87 -8.59 -7.95
C VAL A 341 -9.64 -7.81 -7.49
N VAL A 342 -8.97 -8.27 -6.44
CA VAL A 342 -7.83 -7.56 -5.82
C VAL A 342 -6.72 -7.20 -6.81
N PRO A 343 -6.28 -8.09 -7.75
CA PRO A 343 -5.23 -7.72 -8.70
C PRO A 343 -5.55 -6.48 -9.55
N PHE A 344 -6.83 -6.31 -9.90
CA PHE A 344 -7.31 -5.15 -10.68
C PHE A 344 -7.40 -3.89 -9.83
N VAL A 345 -7.83 -4.03 -8.57
CA VAL A 345 -7.86 -2.92 -7.61
C VAL A 345 -6.45 -2.40 -7.35
N ILE A 346 -5.47 -3.28 -7.15
CA ILE A 346 -4.06 -2.90 -6.97
C ILE A 346 -3.52 -2.22 -8.23
N ALA A 347 -3.83 -2.75 -9.42
CA ALA A 347 -3.45 -2.08 -10.66
C ALA A 347 -4.02 -0.65 -10.74
N ALA A 348 -5.28 -0.45 -10.38
CA ALA A 348 -5.91 0.88 -10.35
C ALA A 348 -5.24 1.81 -9.32
N ILE A 349 -4.96 1.32 -8.11
CA ILE A 349 -4.25 2.08 -7.07
C ILE A 349 -2.83 2.46 -7.53
N ALA A 350 -2.09 1.51 -8.11
CA ALA A 350 -0.74 1.73 -8.61
C ALA A 350 -0.71 2.77 -9.74
N TRP A 351 -1.76 2.82 -10.57
CA TRP A 351 -1.90 3.80 -11.63
C TRP A 351 -2.14 5.22 -11.08
N VAL A 352 -3.04 5.36 -10.10
CA VAL A 352 -3.42 6.67 -9.55
C VAL A 352 -2.35 7.24 -8.62
N TYR A 353 -1.88 6.43 -7.67
CA TYR A 353 -1.10 6.92 -6.51
C TYR A 353 0.39 6.59 -6.58
N ALA A 354 0.83 5.82 -7.58
CA ALA A 354 2.24 5.52 -7.80
C ALA A 354 2.67 5.68 -9.28
N PRO A 355 2.42 6.86 -9.90
CA PRO A 355 2.80 7.13 -11.27
C PRO A 355 4.32 7.06 -11.45
N ALA A 356 4.79 6.81 -12.68
CA ALA A 356 6.22 6.84 -12.98
C ALA A 356 6.81 8.21 -12.64
N LYS A 357 7.63 8.26 -11.58
CA LYS A 357 8.42 9.45 -11.23
C LYS A 357 9.79 9.32 -11.90
N GLY A 358 10.17 10.32 -12.70
CA GLY A 358 11.52 10.46 -13.26
C GLY A 358 11.55 10.78 -14.75
N ALA A 359 12.52 11.61 -15.13
CA ALA A 359 12.79 11.92 -16.53
C ALA A 359 13.31 10.68 -17.27
N ALA A 360 13.13 10.67 -18.59
CA ALA A 360 13.79 9.67 -19.42
C ALA A 360 15.32 9.76 -19.22
N ASN A 361 15.99 8.61 -19.13
CA ASN A 361 17.44 8.59 -19.03
C ASN A 361 18.10 9.18 -20.30
N ARG A 362 19.43 9.35 -20.33
CA ARG A 362 20.20 9.86 -21.50
C ARG A 362 19.93 9.08 -22.81
N ASN A 363 19.33 7.90 -22.73
CA ASN A 363 18.97 7.05 -23.87
C ASN A 363 17.49 7.13 -24.26
N GLY A 364 16.69 8.00 -23.60
CA GLY A 364 15.26 8.17 -23.88
C GLY A 364 14.36 7.15 -23.17
N HIS A 365 14.88 6.27 -22.33
CA HIS A 365 14.06 5.31 -21.60
C HIS A 365 13.44 5.94 -20.35
N LYS A 366 12.12 5.92 -20.25
CA LYS A 366 11.42 6.25 -19.01
C LYS A 366 11.62 5.16 -17.95
N PRO A 367 11.73 5.51 -16.67
CA PRO A 367 11.72 4.53 -15.58
C PRO A 367 10.38 3.76 -15.56
N TYR A 368 10.42 2.50 -15.10
CA TYR A 368 9.22 1.69 -14.93
C TYR A 368 8.25 2.38 -13.96
N SER A 369 6.97 2.49 -14.33
CA SER A 369 5.93 2.88 -13.37
C SER A 369 5.65 1.76 -12.38
N ALA A 370 5.06 2.08 -11.23
CA ALA A 370 4.63 1.05 -10.28
C ALA A 370 3.59 0.11 -10.91
N LEU A 371 2.72 0.61 -11.79
CA LEU A 371 1.78 -0.20 -12.57
C LEU A 371 2.50 -1.19 -13.51
N GLN A 372 3.53 -0.74 -14.22
CA GLN A 372 4.30 -1.61 -15.11
C GLN A 372 5.07 -2.67 -14.31
N PHE A 373 5.62 -2.29 -13.15
CA PHE A 373 6.24 -3.23 -12.23
C PHE A 373 5.23 -4.25 -11.70
N TRP A 374 4.03 -3.81 -11.30
CA TRP A 374 2.93 -4.69 -10.89
C TRP A 374 2.58 -5.72 -11.95
N GLY A 375 2.33 -5.28 -13.19
CA GLY A 375 2.02 -6.16 -14.31
C GLY A 375 3.13 -7.17 -14.58
N LEU A 376 4.38 -6.73 -14.52
CA LEU A 376 5.57 -7.57 -14.70
C LEU A 376 5.69 -8.65 -13.63
N VAL A 377 5.69 -8.27 -12.35
CA VAL A 377 5.90 -9.20 -11.23
C VAL A 377 4.75 -10.20 -11.12
N PHE A 378 3.51 -9.72 -11.19
CA PHE A 378 2.32 -10.55 -11.09
C PHE A 378 2.24 -11.53 -12.26
N GLY A 379 2.51 -11.07 -13.48
CA GLY A 379 2.52 -11.91 -14.68
C GLY A 379 3.64 -12.94 -14.68
N ILE A 380 4.89 -12.56 -14.40
CA ILE A 380 6.03 -13.51 -14.39
C ILE A 380 5.85 -14.59 -13.31
N MET A 381 5.45 -14.20 -12.09
CA MET A 381 5.19 -15.16 -11.01
C MET A 381 4.17 -16.22 -11.45
N ASN A 382 3.06 -15.78 -12.04
CA ASN A 382 2.00 -16.67 -12.49
C ASN A 382 2.42 -17.54 -13.70
N ILE A 383 3.20 -16.99 -14.66
CA ILE A 383 3.81 -17.80 -15.74
C ILE A 383 4.66 -18.92 -15.17
N ILE A 384 5.55 -18.60 -14.23
CA ILE A 384 6.44 -19.59 -13.59
C ILE A 384 5.61 -20.66 -12.87
N GLY A 385 4.61 -20.24 -12.09
CA GLY A 385 3.76 -21.19 -11.38
C GLY A 385 3.01 -22.15 -12.30
N VAL A 386 2.42 -21.66 -13.40
CA VAL A 386 1.75 -22.55 -14.38
C VAL A 386 2.73 -23.50 -15.05
N ILE A 387 3.93 -23.03 -15.41
CA ILE A 387 4.98 -23.91 -15.99
C ILE A 387 5.35 -25.02 -15.01
N VAL A 388 5.50 -24.70 -13.71
CA VAL A 388 5.76 -25.70 -12.67
C VAL A 388 4.58 -26.66 -12.53
N GLN A 389 3.36 -26.17 -12.46
CA GLN A 389 2.16 -27.02 -12.33
C GLN A 389 1.97 -27.98 -13.52
N VAL A 390 2.32 -27.56 -14.73
CA VAL A 390 2.29 -28.40 -15.94
C VAL A 390 3.42 -29.44 -15.92
N SER A 391 4.62 -29.05 -15.48
CA SER A 391 5.82 -29.92 -15.49
C SER A 391 5.88 -30.86 -14.30
N PHE A 392 5.22 -30.49 -13.20
CA PHE A 392 5.20 -31.18 -11.92
C PHE A 392 3.79 -31.14 -11.31
N PRO A 393 2.83 -31.84 -11.95
CA PRO A 393 1.45 -31.87 -11.50
C PRO A 393 1.36 -32.54 -10.13
N CYS A 394 0.63 -31.89 -9.21
CA CYS A 394 0.41 -32.36 -7.86
C CYS A 394 -1.07 -32.33 -7.52
N ALA A 395 -1.56 -33.39 -6.90
CA ALA A 395 -2.96 -33.47 -6.51
C ALA A 395 -3.27 -32.56 -5.31
N PRO A 396 -4.40 -31.84 -5.33
CA PRO A 396 -4.87 -31.01 -4.20
C PRO A 396 -5.52 -31.84 -3.08
N PRO A 397 -5.81 -31.26 -1.89
CA PRO A 397 -6.39 -31.97 -0.75
C PRO A 397 -7.72 -32.65 -1.04
N TRP A 398 -8.60 -32.05 -1.84
CA TRP A 398 -9.88 -32.68 -2.20
C TRP A 398 -9.69 -34.03 -2.89
N TYR A 399 -8.60 -34.24 -3.61
CA TYR A 399 -8.33 -35.51 -4.27
C TYR A 399 -8.00 -36.58 -3.23
N GLU A 400 -7.13 -36.26 -2.26
CA GLU A 400 -6.80 -37.16 -1.15
C GLU A 400 -8.05 -37.55 -0.36
N LEU A 401 -8.94 -36.58 -0.11
CA LEU A 401 -10.18 -36.82 0.65
C LEU A 401 -11.17 -37.74 -0.08
N LEU A 402 -11.19 -37.73 -1.41
CA LEU A 402 -12.12 -38.53 -2.22
C LEU A 402 -11.54 -39.89 -2.64
N TYR A 403 -10.26 -39.92 -2.98
CA TYR A 403 -9.59 -41.05 -3.63
C TYR A 403 -8.41 -41.60 -2.83
N GLY A 404 -8.06 -40.99 -1.70
CA GLY A 404 -6.85 -41.32 -0.95
C GLY A 404 -5.59 -41.05 -1.77
N LEU A 405 -4.61 -41.94 -1.63
CA LEU A 405 -3.33 -41.87 -2.37
C LEU A 405 -3.33 -42.75 -3.63
N LEU A 406 -4.52 -43.10 -4.16
CA LEU A 406 -4.62 -43.87 -5.39
C LEU A 406 -4.05 -43.07 -6.57
N PRO A 407 -3.31 -43.73 -7.50
CA PRO A 407 -2.77 -43.06 -8.68
C PRO A 407 -3.85 -42.29 -9.45
N ALA A 408 -3.61 -41.02 -9.71
CA ALA A 408 -4.51 -40.16 -10.48
C ALA A 408 -4.19 -40.22 -11.97
N ASP A 409 -5.21 -39.97 -12.80
CA ASP A 409 -5.07 -39.79 -14.24
C ASP A 409 -5.84 -38.55 -14.73
N TYR A 410 -5.54 -38.10 -15.96
CA TYR A 410 -6.07 -36.86 -16.53
C TYR A 410 -7.53 -36.93 -17.00
N SER A 411 -8.22 -38.07 -16.86
CA SER A 411 -9.66 -38.18 -17.10
C SER A 411 -10.50 -37.65 -15.93
N ILE A 412 -9.89 -37.51 -14.75
CA ILE A 412 -10.56 -37.07 -13.53
C ILE A 412 -10.91 -35.57 -13.66
N PRO A 413 -12.20 -35.20 -13.54
CA PRO A 413 -12.63 -33.81 -13.66
C PRO A 413 -12.21 -32.99 -12.43
N GLY A 414 -12.17 -31.67 -12.59
CA GLY A 414 -11.97 -30.76 -11.46
C GLY A 414 -13.13 -30.80 -10.48
N SER A 415 -12.83 -30.63 -9.20
CA SER A 415 -13.81 -30.65 -8.11
C SER A 415 -13.96 -29.26 -7.49
N PRO A 416 -15.19 -28.79 -7.22
CA PRO A 416 -15.43 -27.59 -6.41
C PRO A 416 -15.07 -27.79 -4.92
N ALA A 417 -14.80 -29.03 -4.49
CA ALA A 417 -14.41 -29.37 -3.14
C ALA A 417 -15.31 -28.70 -2.07
N GLY A 418 -14.74 -27.96 -1.12
CA GLY A 418 -15.51 -27.27 -0.09
C GLY A 418 -16.46 -26.19 -0.62
N LEU A 419 -16.22 -25.62 -1.81
CA LEU A 419 -17.10 -24.63 -2.42
C LEU A 419 -18.44 -25.22 -2.89
N ALA A 420 -18.55 -26.55 -3.01
CA ALA A 420 -19.84 -27.19 -3.29
C ALA A 420 -20.89 -26.84 -2.22
N ARG A 421 -20.47 -26.60 -0.97
CA ARG A 421 -21.35 -26.17 0.12
C ARG A 421 -21.90 -24.75 -0.09
N ILE A 422 -21.15 -23.90 -0.78
CA ILE A 422 -21.61 -22.54 -1.14
C ILE A 422 -22.61 -22.62 -2.30
N ASP A 423 -22.34 -23.46 -3.29
CA ASP A 423 -23.30 -23.75 -4.36
C ASP A 423 -24.64 -24.22 -3.78
N GLU A 424 -24.60 -25.14 -2.80
CA GLU A 424 -25.79 -25.62 -2.08
C GLU A 424 -26.50 -24.51 -1.29
N LEU A 425 -25.75 -23.72 -0.52
CA LEU A 425 -26.27 -22.59 0.27
C LEU A 425 -26.95 -21.52 -0.61
N MET A 426 -26.42 -21.28 -1.80
CA MET A 426 -26.90 -20.25 -2.73
C MET A 426 -27.88 -20.80 -3.78
N HIS A 427 -28.19 -22.10 -3.74
CA HIS A 427 -28.97 -22.80 -4.77
C HIS A 427 -28.45 -22.52 -6.19
N SER A 428 -27.14 -22.59 -6.37
CA SER A 428 -26.46 -22.31 -7.63
C SER A 428 -25.52 -23.46 -8.03
N HIS A 429 -25.00 -23.41 -9.26
CA HIS A 429 -24.01 -24.37 -9.77
C HIS A 429 -22.75 -23.67 -10.29
N SER A 430 -22.48 -22.47 -9.78
CA SER A 430 -21.42 -21.61 -10.31
C SER A 430 -20.04 -22.20 -10.07
N TYR A 431 -19.74 -22.66 -8.86
CA TYR A 431 -18.43 -23.25 -8.54
C TYR A 431 -18.28 -24.64 -9.13
N SER A 432 -19.32 -25.48 -9.05
CA SER A 432 -19.34 -26.80 -9.67
C SER A 432 -19.03 -26.73 -11.16
N SER A 433 -19.65 -25.77 -11.88
CA SER A 433 -19.39 -25.55 -13.30
C SER A 433 -17.98 -25.00 -13.55
N ALA A 434 -17.54 -24.00 -12.76
CA ALA A 434 -16.25 -23.36 -12.94
C ALA A 434 -15.07 -24.33 -12.69
N PHE A 435 -15.10 -25.08 -11.59
CA PHE A 435 -14.05 -26.04 -11.24
C PHE A 435 -14.09 -27.28 -12.14
N GLY A 436 -15.28 -27.76 -12.52
CA GLY A 436 -15.42 -28.84 -13.50
C GLY A 436 -14.81 -28.49 -14.87
N ALA A 437 -14.84 -27.21 -15.26
CA ALA A 437 -14.25 -26.70 -16.50
C ALA A 437 -12.77 -26.24 -16.37
N SER A 438 -12.14 -26.46 -15.20
CA SER A 438 -10.77 -26.02 -14.93
C SER A 438 -9.78 -26.60 -15.94
N PRO A 439 -8.93 -25.77 -16.57
CA PRO A 439 -7.92 -26.27 -17.51
C PRO A 439 -6.81 -27.11 -16.86
N LEU A 440 -6.64 -26.99 -15.54
CA LEU A 440 -5.50 -27.54 -14.82
C LEU A 440 -5.93 -28.09 -13.46
N VAL A 441 -6.47 -29.31 -13.47
CA VAL A 441 -7.05 -30.00 -12.30
C VAL A 441 -5.99 -30.30 -11.21
N PHE A 442 -4.83 -30.80 -11.62
CA PHE A 442 -3.73 -31.20 -10.72
C PHE A 442 -2.64 -30.13 -10.61
N GLY A 443 -3.04 -28.86 -10.60
CA GLY A 443 -2.15 -27.71 -10.51
C GLY A 443 -1.95 -27.19 -9.08
N ALA A 444 -1.89 -28.06 -8.07
CA ALA A 444 -1.82 -27.58 -6.68
C ALA A 444 -0.50 -26.83 -6.37
N PHE A 445 0.65 -27.34 -6.85
CA PHE A 445 1.97 -26.83 -6.49
C PHE A 445 2.67 -26.04 -7.62
N PRO A 446 3.23 -24.85 -7.32
CA PRO A 446 2.98 -24.03 -6.13
C PRO A 446 1.58 -23.42 -6.18
N SER A 447 1.04 -23.02 -5.03
CA SER A 447 -0.28 -22.38 -4.99
C SER A 447 -0.20 -20.96 -5.55
N LEU A 448 -0.85 -20.74 -6.71
CA LEU A 448 -0.93 -19.42 -7.33
C LEU A 448 -1.88 -18.48 -6.59
N HIS A 449 -2.88 -18.99 -5.87
CA HIS A 449 -3.73 -18.15 -5.01
C HIS A 449 -2.91 -17.56 -3.85
N ALA A 450 -2.10 -18.40 -3.20
CA ALA A 450 -1.21 -17.97 -2.14
C ALA A 450 -0.12 -17.01 -2.64
N GLY A 451 0.48 -17.33 -3.79
CA GLY A 451 1.46 -16.46 -4.44
C GLY A 451 0.86 -15.09 -4.81
N SER A 452 -0.34 -15.07 -5.37
CA SER A 452 -1.06 -13.84 -5.72
C SER A 452 -1.31 -12.97 -4.50
N ALA A 453 -1.91 -13.49 -3.43
CA ALA A 453 -2.12 -12.71 -2.21
C ALA A 453 -0.80 -12.21 -1.58
N THR A 454 0.27 -13.02 -1.65
CA THR A 454 1.58 -12.61 -1.15
C THR A 454 2.17 -11.46 -1.95
N VAL A 455 2.16 -11.53 -3.30
CA VAL A 455 2.69 -10.43 -4.13
C VAL A 455 1.84 -9.17 -4.01
N GLU A 456 0.52 -9.31 -3.86
CA GLU A 456 -0.42 -8.22 -3.53
C GLU A 456 0.00 -7.53 -2.23
N ALA A 457 0.20 -8.30 -1.16
CA ALA A 457 0.61 -7.77 0.14
C ALA A 457 2.01 -7.16 0.12
N LEU A 458 2.98 -7.77 -0.56
CA LEU A 458 4.32 -7.21 -0.74
C LEU A 458 4.28 -5.86 -1.45
N PHE A 459 3.55 -5.80 -2.57
CA PHE A 459 3.41 -4.57 -3.35
C PHE A 459 2.75 -3.46 -2.53
N MET A 460 1.62 -3.75 -1.90
CA MET A 460 0.90 -2.77 -1.09
C MET A 460 1.68 -2.36 0.17
N SER A 461 2.41 -3.28 0.80
CA SER A 461 3.30 -3.00 1.94
C SER A 461 4.47 -2.09 1.56
N HIS A 462 4.95 -2.21 0.32
CA HIS A 462 6.06 -1.44 -0.20
C HIS A 462 5.66 0.00 -0.51
N PHE A 463 4.58 0.19 -1.28
CA PHE A 463 4.13 1.53 -1.70
C PHE A 463 3.23 2.22 -0.67
N PHE A 464 2.52 1.47 0.19
CA PHE A 464 1.54 1.99 1.15
C PHE A 464 1.73 1.38 2.56
N PRO A 465 2.86 1.65 3.23
CA PRO A 465 3.28 0.91 4.43
C PRO A 465 2.38 1.09 5.66
N LYS A 466 1.53 2.12 5.70
CA LYS A 466 0.64 2.41 6.85
C LYS A 466 -0.34 1.26 7.16
N PHE A 467 -0.74 0.46 6.16
CA PHE A 467 -1.75 -0.59 6.32
C PHE A 467 -1.18 -2.03 6.19
N LYS A 468 0.13 -2.21 6.45
CA LYS A 468 0.80 -3.52 6.34
C LYS A 468 0.06 -4.65 7.06
N ALA A 469 -0.37 -4.41 8.31
CA ALA A 469 -1.07 -5.41 9.10
C ALA A 469 -2.36 -5.90 8.41
N PHE A 470 -3.11 -5.00 7.78
CA PHE A 470 -4.33 -5.34 7.05
C PHE A 470 -4.04 -6.22 5.83
N TYR A 471 -3.02 -5.88 5.03
CA TYR A 471 -2.67 -6.67 3.84
C TYR A 471 -2.24 -8.09 4.21
N TRP A 472 -1.39 -8.23 5.23
CA TRP A 472 -0.92 -9.54 5.66
C TRP A 472 -1.98 -10.35 6.41
N ALA A 473 -2.94 -9.70 7.08
CA ALA A 473 -4.11 -10.38 7.62
C ALA A 473 -4.96 -11.02 6.51
N TYR A 474 -5.13 -10.34 5.38
CA TYR A 474 -5.80 -10.92 4.20
C TYR A 474 -5.04 -12.14 3.64
N VAL A 475 -3.71 -12.10 3.57
CA VAL A 475 -2.90 -13.27 3.15
C VAL A 475 -3.18 -14.48 4.04
N GLY A 476 -3.10 -14.29 5.36
CA GLY A 476 -3.41 -15.37 6.31
C GLY A 476 -4.84 -15.89 6.18
N TRP A 477 -5.81 -14.98 5.98
CA TRP A 477 -7.21 -15.35 5.78
C TRP A 477 -7.43 -16.16 4.50
N LEU A 478 -6.82 -15.75 3.39
CA LEU A 478 -6.90 -16.49 2.13
C LEU A 478 -6.25 -17.88 2.25
N TYR A 479 -5.10 -17.99 2.90
CA TYR A 479 -4.39 -19.27 3.08
C TYR A 479 -5.25 -20.26 3.86
N TRP A 480 -5.80 -19.80 4.98
CA TRP A 480 -6.75 -20.58 5.75
C TRP A 480 -7.96 -20.99 4.91
N ALA A 481 -8.55 -20.06 4.14
CA ALA A 481 -9.71 -20.33 3.31
C ALA A 481 -9.43 -21.40 2.24
N THR A 482 -8.28 -21.34 1.56
CA THR A 482 -7.91 -22.34 0.54
C THR A 482 -7.69 -23.73 1.12
N MET A 483 -7.17 -23.83 2.35
CA MET A 483 -7.01 -25.11 3.06
C MET A 483 -8.36 -25.61 3.59
N TYR A 484 -9.16 -24.75 4.22
CA TYR A 484 -10.48 -25.08 4.75
C TYR A 484 -11.45 -25.56 3.67
N LEU A 485 -11.36 -25.00 2.46
CA LEU A 485 -12.15 -25.42 1.30
C LEU A 485 -11.47 -26.57 0.51
N SER A 486 -10.36 -27.11 1.01
CA SER A 486 -9.65 -28.29 0.49
C SER A 486 -9.05 -28.14 -0.92
N HIS A 487 -8.65 -26.92 -1.29
CA HIS A 487 -8.04 -26.64 -2.60
C HIS A 487 -6.52 -26.63 -2.57
N HIS A 488 -5.91 -26.32 -1.42
CA HIS A 488 -4.45 -26.25 -1.27
C HIS A 488 -4.00 -26.81 0.06
N TYR A 489 -2.76 -27.31 0.08
CA TYR A 489 -2.08 -27.66 1.30
C TYR A 489 -1.44 -26.40 1.94
N LEU A 490 -0.86 -26.51 3.14
CA LEU A 490 -0.03 -25.41 3.64
C LEU A 490 1.29 -25.31 2.87
N VAL A 491 1.85 -26.47 2.48
CA VAL A 491 3.19 -26.54 1.87
C VAL A 491 3.27 -25.89 0.50
N ASP A 492 2.26 -26.08 -0.36
CA ASP A 492 2.17 -25.43 -1.67
C ASP A 492 1.78 -23.95 -1.54
N ALA A 493 1.02 -23.55 -0.50
CA ALA A 493 0.80 -22.16 -0.15
C ALA A 493 2.10 -21.43 0.23
N VAL A 494 2.93 -22.05 1.07
CA VAL A 494 4.26 -21.52 1.42
C VAL A 494 5.17 -21.44 0.19
N ALA A 495 5.17 -22.46 -0.68
CA ALA A 495 5.93 -22.42 -1.92
C ALA A 495 5.47 -21.28 -2.85
N GLY A 496 4.16 -21.03 -2.93
CA GLY A 496 3.60 -19.87 -3.63
C GLY A 496 4.10 -18.53 -3.06
N ALA A 497 4.11 -18.39 -1.74
CA ALA A 497 4.66 -17.20 -1.06
C ALA A 497 6.15 -16.99 -1.36
N CYS A 498 6.95 -18.06 -1.34
CA CYS A 498 8.37 -18.00 -1.67
C CYS A 498 8.59 -17.56 -3.12
N LEU A 499 7.82 -18.11 -4.06
CA LEU A 499 7.88 -17.71 -5.47
C LEU A 499 7.52 -16.23 -5.64
N ALA A 500 6.43 -15.77 -5.02
CA ALA A 500 5.99 -14.38 -5.03
C ALA A 500 7.08 -13.43 -4.50
N THR A 501 7.67 -13.78 -3.35
CA THR A 501 8.74 -13.01 -2.70
C THR A 501 9.98 -12.93 -3.58
N ALA A 502 10.42 -14.05 -4.16
CA ALA A 502 11.55 -14.09 -5.06
C ALA A 502 11.31 -13.22 -6.29
N CYS A 503 10.16 -13.38 -6.97
CA CYS A 503 9.80 -12.57 -8.12
C CYS A 503 9.77 -11.07 -7.78
N PHE A 504 9.17 -10.70 -6.64
CA PHE A 504 9.08 -9.30 -6.21
C PHE A 504 10.45 -8.66 -6.05
N TYR A 505 11.33 -9.24 -5.25
CA TYR A 505 12.63 -8.62 -4.96
C TYR A 505 13.64 -8.73 -6.11
N ILE A 506 13.60 -9.80 -6.91
CA ILE A 506 14.47 -9.94 -8.09
C ILE A 506 14.10 -8.92 -9.18
N LEU A 507 12.79 -8.67 -9.37
CA LEU A 507 12.30 -7.79 -10.43
C LEU A 507 12.15 -6.33 -9.97
N LEU A 508 12.26 -6.03 -8.67
CA LEU A 508 12.10 -4.68 -8.13
C LEU A 508 13.16 -3.71 -8.71
N PRO A 509 12.74 -2.73 -9.54
CA PRO A 509 13.66 -1.76 -10.12
C PRO A 509 14.33 -0.90 -9.04
N GLU A 510 15.58 -0.51 -9.26
CA GLU A 510 16.36 0.24 -8.27
C GLU A 510 15.69 1.56 -7.88
N HIS A 511 15.14 2.29 -8.86
CA HIS A 511 14.45 3.56 -8.62
C HIS A 511 13.11 3.41 -7.89
N LEU A 512 12.58 2.20 -7.75
CA LEU A 512 11.37 1.93 -6.97
C LEU A 512 11.69 1.36 -5.58
N ARG A 513 12.96 1.15 -5.21
CA ARG A 513 13.31 0.57 -3.90
C ARG A 513 13.02 1.50 -2.73
N ASP A 514 13.13 2.81 -2.94
CA ASP A 514 12.74 3.82 -1.96
C ASP A 514 11.54 4.63 -2.48
N PRO A 515 10.30 4.21 -2.17
CA PRO A 515 9.10 4.92 -2.57
C PRO A 515 8.85 6.22 -1.77
N GLN A 516 9.56 6.46 -0.65
CA GLN A 516 9.40 7.64 0.20
C GLN A 516 10.45 8.73 -0.05
N GLY A 517 11.59 8.38 -0.65
CA GLY A 517 12.54 9.31 -1.23
C GLY A 517 13.18 10.27 -0.23
N LEU A 518 14.06 9.75 0.61
CA LEU A 518 15.27 10.50 0.97
C LEU A 518 16.42 9.83 0.20
N PRO A 519 17.26 10.57 -0.55
CA PRO A 519 18.40 9.97 -1.22
C PRO A 519 19.25 9.23 -0.19
N SER A 520 19.29 7.90 -0.27
CA SER A 520 20.21 7.13 0.56
C SER A 520 21.64 7.47 0.12
N ASN A 521 22.56 7.57 1.07
CA ASN A 521 23.98 7.87 0.85
C ASN A 521 24.70 6.91 -0.15
N ALA A 522 24.01 5.91 -0.70
CA ALA A 522 24.50 5.05 -1.77
C ALA A 522 24.53 5.71 -3.16
N ASP A 523 23.80 6.81 -3.38
CA ASP A 523 23.68 7.46 -4.71
C ASP A 523 24.71 8.58 -4.96
N ILE A 524 25.50 8.98 -3.96
CA ILE A 524 26.55 10.03 -4.09
C ILE A 524 27.92 9.44 -4.51
N GLY A 525 28.00 8.14 -4.82
CA GLY A 525 29.29 7.45 -5.01
C GLY A 525 29.62 6.87 -6.40
N LYS A 526 28.76 7.02 -7.42
CA LYS A 526 28.92 6.28 -8.70
C LYS A 526 29.01 7.13 -9.97
N GLU A 527 29.41 8.39 -9.88
CA GLU A 527 30.01 9.07 -11.04
C GLU A 527 31.53 8.80 -11.07
N LYS A 528 31.92 7.63 -11.59
CA LYS A 528 33.30 7.39 -12.01
C LYS A 528 33.61 8.25 -13.23
N ILE A 529 34.17 9.43 -12.99
CA ILE A 529 35.05 10.10 -13.95
C ILE A 529 36.41 9.39 -13.87
N LEU A 530 36.85 8.80 -14.97
CA LEU A 530 38.27 8.56 -15.23
C LEU A 530 38.70 9.61 -16.27
N PRO A 531 39.87 10.22 -16.12
CA PRO A 531 41.06 9.53 -16.63
C PRO A 531 42.28 9.54 -15.70
N MET A 532 43.15 8.58 -16.00
CA MET A 532 44.51 8.40 -15.47
C MET A 532 45.32 9.70 -15.39
N SER A 533 45.90 9.98 -14.22
CA SER A 533 47.35 10.16 -14.09
C SER A 533 47.81 10.28 -12.63
N SER A 534 48.98 9.70 -12.37
CA SER A 534 49.95 9.99 -11.31
C SER A 534 49.75 9.43 -9.88
N VAL A 535 50.65 8.49 -9.57
CA VAL A 535 51.61 8.49 -8.45
C VAL A 535 51.08 8.37 -7.00
N ARG A 536 51.49 7.23 -6.40
CA ARG A 536 51.68 6.90 -4.98
C ARG A 536 51.92 8.12 -4.04
N SER A 537 51.26 8.14 -2.88
CA SER A 537 51.90 7.76 -1.59
C SER A 537 50.91 7.73 -0.41
N SER A 538 51.15 6.74 0.45
CA SER A 538 50.72 6.50 1.84
C SER A 538 50.12 7.63 2.70
N ASN A 539 49.06 7.33 3.46
CA ASN A 539 49.19 7.02 4.89
C ASN A 539 47.89 6.47 5.52
N ILE A 540 48.11 5.57 6.47
CA ILE A 540 47.14 4.74 7.19
C ILE A 540 46.59 5.50 8.41
N GLY A 541 45.30 5.33 8.69
CA GLY A 541 44.68 5.72 9.96
C GLY A 541 43.30 5.09 10.15
N HIS A 542 43.25 3.92 10.79
CA HIS A 542 42.02 3.29 11.26
C HIS A 542 41.29 4.16 12.30
N ARG A 543 39.95 4.31 12.20
CA ARG A 543 39.03 4.14 13.34
C ARG A 543 37.53 4.12 12.97
N ARG A 544 36.94 2.96 13.29
CA ARG A 544 35.61 2.65 13.89
C ARG A 544 34.34 3.38 13.41
N ILE A 545 33.49 2.53 12.83
CA ILE A 545 32.04 2.61 12.63
C ILE A 545 31.33 2.81 13.98
N TRP A 546 30.37 3.74 14.03
CA TRP A 546 29.29 3.77 15.02
C TRP A 546 27.95 3.86 14.29
N SER A 547 27.08 2.89 14.62
CA SER A 547 25.64 2.93 14.41
C SER A 547 25.01 3.76 15.52
N ALA A 548 24.09 4.67 15.19
CA ALA A 548 23.26 5.35 16.17
C ALA A 548 21.79 5.11 15.83
N ALA A 549 21.14 4.33 16.68
CA ALA A 549 19.70 4.31 16.87
C ALA A 549 19.48 4.54 18.37
N ALA A 550 18.53 5.43 18.67
CA ALA A 550 17.85 5.65 19.95
C ALA A 550 18.74 6.03 21.15
N ASP A 551 18.54 7.24 21.68
CA ASP A 551 17.74 7.39 22.90
C ASP A 551 17.60 8.87 23.27
N SER A 552 16.38 9.21 23.69
CA SER A 552 16.00 10.45 24.36
C SER A 552 16.60 10.50 25.76
N GLU A 553 17.31 11.56 26.12
CA GLU A 553 17.30 12.04 27.50
C GLU A 553 17.77 13.50 27.61
N PHE A 554 17.01 14.22 28.42
CA PHE A 554 17.14 15.60 28.83
C PHE A 554 18.39 15.75 29.70
N ALA A 555 19.30 16.67 29.38
CA ALA A 555 20.29 17.17 30.33
C ALA A 555 20.70 18.60 29.96
N LEU A 556 20.19 19.55 30.73
CA LEU A 556 20.73 20.91 30.87
C LEU A 556 21.88 20.84 31.89
N ASP A 557 23.08 21.24 31.47
CA ASP A 557 24.12 21.72 32.37
C ASP A 557 24.41 23.18 32.00
N ASP A 558 24.34 24.09 32.97
CA ASP A 558 25.47 24.93 33.37
C ASP A 558 25.03 26.07 34.31
N LEU A 559 25.72 26.19 35.46
CA LEU A 559 26.35 27.42 36.00
C LEU A 559 26.89 27.16 37.44
N PRO A 560 27.88 27.94 37.93
CA PRO A 560 29.04 27.40 38.62
C PRO A 560 29.22 27.89 40.07
N SER A 561 30.11 27.18 40.77
CA SER A 561 30.94 27.56 41.92
C SER A 561 30.47 28.68 42.87
N GLN A 562 30.36 28.36 44.18
CA GLN A 562 31.23 28.95 45.20
C GLN A 562 31.11 28.30 46.60
N LEU A 563 32.27 28.38 47.25
CA LEU A 563 32.74 28.06 48.59
C LEU A 563 31.80 28.01 49.82
N ASP A 564 32.31 27.23 50.77
CA ASP A 564 32.27 27.36 52.24
C ASP A 564 31.16 26.69 53.07
N SER A 565 31.57 25.60 53.71
CA SER A 565 31.14 25.18 55.06
C SER A 565 31.55 26.24 56.09
N PRO A 566 30.93 26.38 57.29
CA PRO A 566 31.17 25.37 58.33
C PRO A 566 30.12 25.21 59.47
N LEU A 567 30.24 24.07 60.16
CA LEU A 567 30.11 23.82 61.61
C LEU A 567 28.74 23.65 62.33
N ASP A 568 28.76 22.59 63.14
CA ASP A 568 28.23 22.39 64.49
C ASP A 568 26.75 22.08 64.79
N GLY A 569 26.56 20.94 65.49
CA GLY A 569 26.20 21.05 66.91
C GLY A 569 24.83 20.53 67.37
N GLN A 570 24.81 19.24 67.76
CA GLN A 570 24.22 18.68 68.99
C GLN A 570 22.74 18.92 69.44
N ASN A 571 22.11 17.77 69.71
CA ASN A 571 21.35 17.37 70.93
C ASN A 571 19.92 17.88 71.24
N GLN A 572 19.05 16.87 71.46
CA GLN A 572 18.09 16.68 72.58
C GLN A 572 16.92 17.69 72.72
N SER A 573 15.70 17.39 73.14
CA SER A 573 14.94 16.19 73.54
C SER A 573 13.53 16.66 74.02
N HIS A 574 12.51 15.79 73.98
CA HIS A 574 11.24 15.80 74.79
C HIS A 574 10.20 16.93 74.51
N LEU A 575 8.86 16.79 74.63
CA LEU A 575 7.95 15.81 75.24
C LEU A 575 6.48 16.08 74.76
N ASN A 576 5.73 14.99 74.51
CA ASN A 576 4.28 14.71 74.65
C ASN A 576 3.18 15.79 74.48
N LEU A 577 2.10 15.40 73.78
CA LEU A 577 0.76 15.10 74.35
C LEU A 577 -0.16 14.41 73.30
N LEU A 578 -0.75 13.28 73.71
CA LEU A 578 -1.87 12.51 73.10
C LEU A 578 -3.24 13.13 73.56
N PRO A 579 -4.46 12.73 73.09
CA PRO A 579 -4.87 11.34 72.77
C PRO A 579 -5.92 11.06 71.65
N ASP A 580 -5.94 9.76 71.28
CA ASP A 580 -7.05 8.81 70.97
C ASP A 580 -8.06 9.12 69.83
N SER A 581 -8.54 8.18 69.01
CA SER A 581 -8.67 6.71 69.13
C SER A 581 -8.92 6.04 67.77
N GLU A 582 -8.30 4.84 67.64
CA GLU A 582 -8.79 3.56 67.08
C GLU A 582 -9.44 3.43 65.68
N SER A 583 -9.33 2.29 64.97
CA SER A 583 -8.35 1.21 64.79
C SER A 583 -8.98 0.18 63.82
N ARG A 584 -8.19 -0.36 62.89
CA ARG A 584 -7.93 -1.81 62.66
C ARG A 584 -7.44 -2.09 61.23
N SER A 585 -6.13 -2.21 61.13
CA SER A 585 -5.35 -3.08 60.22
C SER A 585 -5.52 -4.56 60.64
N SER A 586 -4.98 -5.63 60.04
CA SER A 586 -3.78 -5.94 59.23
C SER A 586 -3.90 -7.44 58.87
N SER A 587 -3.65 -7.96 57.66
CA SER A 587 -2.37 -8.25 56.97
C SER A 587 -1.42 -9.27 57.66
N ILE A 588 -0.55 -9.90 56.83
CA ILE A 588 0.74 -10.59 57.11
C ILE A 588 0.64 -12.15 57.19
N SER A 589 1.48 -13.02 56.59
CA SER A 589 2.61 -12.91 55.63
C SER A 589 3.26 -14.29 55.28
N HIS A 590 4.03 -14.31 54.17
CA HIS A 590 5.36 -14.92 53.90
C HIS A 590 5.72 -16.42 54.14
N ALA A 591 6.27 -17.10 53.10
CA ALA A 591 7.73 -17.34 52.88
C ALA A 591 8.09 -18.68 52.15
N ASN A 592 8.89 -18.54 51.07
CA ASN A 592 10.06 -19.31 50.58
C ASN A 592 10.16 -20.86 50.60
N SER A 593 10.60 -21.47 49.49
CA SER A 593 11.99 -22.00 49.27
C SER A 593 12.08 -23.13 48.21
N ALA A 594 13.27 -23.26 47.62
CA ALA A 594 13.66 -24.02 46.43
C ALA A 594 14.09 -25.50 46.67
N VAL A 595 13.95 -26.32 45.60
CA VAL A 595 14.93 -27.28 44.99
C VAL A 595 15.65 -28.32 45.88
N HIS A 596 15.42 -29.63 45.68
CA HIS A 596 16.30 -30.60 44.95
C HIS A 596 15.94 -32.11 45.14
N SER A 597 16.12 -32.85 44.03
CA SER A 597 16.65 -34.24 43.89
C SER A 597 15.86 -35.52 44.30
N ARG A 598 15.52 -36.28 43.25
CA ARG A 598 15.78 -37.72 42.95
C ARG A 598 15.19 -38.88 43.80
N SER A 599 14.51 -39.74 43.03
CA SER A 599 14.46 -41.22 43.02
C SER A 599 13.54 -41.94 44.01
N GLN A 600 12.57 -42.69 43.48
CA GLN A 600 12.61 -44.15 43.38
C GLN A 600 11.30 -44.67 42.76
N THR A 601 11.41 -45.56 41.76
CA THR A 601 10.35 -46.47 41.32
C THR A 601 10.17 -47.59 42.35
N PRO A 602 9.02 -48.30 42.34
CA PRO A 602 9.10 -49.65 41.80
C PRO A 602 7.89 -50.12 40.97
N ASN A 603 8.22 -51.03 40.04
CA ASN A 603 7.41 -51.98 39.29
C ASN A 603 6.17 -52.55 40.00
N LYS A 604 5.09 -52.74 39.22
CA LYS A 604 4.37 -54.03 39.10
C LYS A 604 3.51 -54.07 37.83
N GLN A 605 3.65 -55.16 37.08
CA GLN A 605 2.96 -55.51 35.84
C GLN A 605 1.97 -56.69 36.12
N PRO A 606 1.27 -57.31 35.14
CA PRO A 606 -0.17 -57.17 34.90
C PRO A 606 -0.98 -58.49 35.06
N ASN A 607 -2.31 -58.42 34.96
CA ASN A 607 -3.27 -59.53 34.71
C ASN A 607 -4.64 -58.88 34.42
N GLN A 608 -5.59 -59.37 33.63
CA GLN A 608 -5.75 -60.51 32.73
C GLN A 608 -7.05 -60.23 31.94
N ALA A 609 -7.15 -60.74 30.71
CA ALA A 609 -8.37 -60.75 29.90
C ALA A 609 -9.45 -61.68 30.49
N PRO A 610 -10.67 -61.66 29.92
CA PRO A 610 -11.28 -62.93 29.55
C PRO A 610 -11.78 -62.95 28.10
N ARG A 611 -11.57 -64.10 27.47
CA ARG A 611 -12.07 -64.54 26.15
C ARG A 611 -12.78 -65.88 26.40
N ILE A 612 -14.00 -66.04 25.89
CA ILE A 612 -14.83 -67.26 25.65
C ILE A 612 -16.09 -66.71 24.96
N SER A 613 -16.70 -67.24 23.89
CA SER A 613 -16.51 -68.42 23.04
C SER A 613 -17.30 -68.23 21.73
N SER A 614 -16.87 -68.95 20.71
CA SER A 614 -17.48 -69.19 19.40
C SER A 614 -18.80 -69.97 19.42
N SER A 615 -19.68 -69.71 18.45
CA SER A 615 -20.54 -70.73 17.83
C SER A 615 -20.89 -70.35 16.39
N GLU A 616 -20.66 -71.29 15.48
CA GLU A 616 -20.99 -71.30 14.04
C GLU A 616 -22.51 -71.34 13.79
N ASN A 617 -22.98 -70.75 12.68
CA ASN A 617 -23.97 -71.41 11.82
C ASN A 617 -24.08 -70.77 10.42
N HIS A 618 -24.22 -71.64 9.41
CA HIS A 618 -24.47 -71.40 7.99
C HIS A 618 -25.94 -71.02 7.68
N GLN A 619 -26.16 -70.27 6.58
CA GLN A 619 -27.26 -70.38 5.58
C GLN A 619 -27.18 -69.15 4.62
N GLU A 620 -26.74 -69.29 3.36
CA GLU A 620 -27.49 -69.60 2.11
C GLU A 620 -28.46 -68.49 1.59
N HIS A 621 -28.10 -67.98 0.38
CA HIS A 621 -28.77 -67.33 -0.78
C HIS A 621 -30.32 -67.13 -0.84
N PRO A 622 -30.92 -66.37 -1.81
CA PRO A 622 -30.46 -65.98 -3.17
C PRO A 622 -30.71 -64.48 -3.54
N GLU A 623 -30.01 -63.86 -4.51
CA GLU A 623 -30.20 -63.87 -5.98
C GLU A 623 -31.65 -63.73 -6.49
N GLU A 624 -31.94 -62.58 -7.12
CA GLU A 624 -32.99 -62.45 -8.16
C GLU A 624 -32.45 -61.59 -9.32
N GLU A 625 -32.16 -62.27 -10.43
CA GLU A 625 -32.10 -61.72 -11.78
C GLU A 625 -33.52 -61.41 -12.29
N ILE A 626 -33.72 -60.29 -12.99
CA ILE A 626 -34.72 -60.20 -14.06
C ILE A 626 -34.04 -59.62 -15.31
N LEU A 627 -34.12 -60.44 -16.35
CA LEU A 627 -33.65 -60.27 -17.73
C LEU A 627 -34.62 -59.48 -18.62
N PHE A 628 -34.12 -59.18 -19.83
CA PHE A 628 -34.78 -58.78 -21.09
C PHE A 628 -34.97 -57.25 -21.30
N ASP A 629 -34.64 -56.66 -22.46
CA ASP A 629 -34.10 -57.17 -23.72
C ASP A 629 -33.49 -56.01 -24.53
N ASN A 630 -32.55 -56.38 -25.41
CA ASN A 630 -31.99 -55.53 -26.46
C ASN A 630 -33.04 -55.15 -27.51
N GLU A 631 -33.00 -53.94 -28.05
CA GLU A 631 -33.22 -53.76 -29.48
C GLU A 631 -32.43 -52.60 -30.07
N GLN A 632 -31.71 -52.95 -31.13
CA GLN A 632 -30.96 -52.09 -32.03
C GLN A 632 -31.91 -51.14 -32.78
N ASN A 633 -31.50 -49.90 -33.04
CA ASN A 633 -31.62 -49.26 -34.36
C ASN A 633 -30.97 -47.87 -34.37
N SER A 634 -29.88 -47.76 -35.13
CA SER A 634 -29.47 -46.50 -35.77
C SER A 634 -30.47 -46.19 -36.90
N PRO A 635 -30.69 -44.91 -37.24
CA PRO A 635 -30.04 -44.46 -38.47
C PRO A 635 -29.52 -43.02 -38.45
N SER A 636 -28.61 -42.82 -39.39
CA SER A 636 -27.92 -41.62 -39.82
C SER A 636 -28.82 -40.57 -40.51
N THR A 637 -28.34 -39.32 -40.45
CA THR A 637 -28.42 -38.25 -41.48
C THR A 637 -29.80 -37.76 -41.95
N SER A 638 -30.11 -36.48 -41.71
CA SER A 638 -30.10 -35.47 -42.79
C SER A 638 -30.50 -34.08 -42.28
N SER A 639 -29.93 -33.10 -42.98
CA SER A 639 -30.21 -31.67 -42.98
C SER A 639 -31.69 -31.28 -42.94
N HIS A 640 -32.01 -30.20 -42.22
CA HIS A 640 -32.72 -29.07 -42.84
C HIS A 640 -32.60 -27.78 -42.01
N THR A 641 -32.21 -26.73 -42.73
CA THR A 641 -32.34 -25.32 -42.40
C THR A 641 -33.80 -24.88 -42.42
N SER A 642 -34.19 -23.98 -41.51
CA SER A 642 -34.82 -22.67 -41.80
C SER A 642 -35.89 -22.21 -40.78
N ARG A 643 -35.77 -20.91 -40.45
CA ARG A 643 -36.81 -19.88 -40.21
C ARG A 643 -37.78 -20.04 -39.03
N ILE A 644 -37.75 -19.11 -38.08
CA ILE A 644 -38.46 -17.81 -38.00
C ILE A 644 -39.98 -17.99 -37.81
N GLU A 645 -40.46 -17.63 -36.61
CA GLU A 645 -41.66 -16.82 -36.27
C GLU A 645 -41.80 -16.86 -34.73
N LYS A 646 -41.55 -15.79 -33.94
CA LYS A 646 -42.43 -14.64 -33.64
C LYS A 646 -43.93 -14.97 -33.67
N HIS A 647 -44.53 -15.19 -32.49
CA HIS A 647 -45.48 -14.26 -31.85
C HIS A 647 -46.14 -14.88 -30.59
N VAL A 648 -46.26 -14.05 -29.53
CA VAL A 648 -47.46 -13.89 -28.66
C VAL A 648 -47.76 -15.08 -27.73
N LEU A 649 -47.57 -15.00 -26.42
CA LEU A 649 -48.09 -14.05 -25.41
C LEU A 649 -47.07 -13.82 -24.29
#